data_AF-A0A1V2A5J5-F1
#
_entry.id   AF-A0A1V2A5J5-F1
#
_cell.length_a   1.000
_cell.length_b   1.000
_cell.length_c   1.000
_cell.angle_alpha   90.00
_cell.angle_beta   90.00
_cell.angle_gamma   90.00
#
_symmetry.space_group_name_H-M   'P 1'
#
loop_
_entity.id
_entity.type
_entity.pdbx_description
1 polymer ?
#
loop_
_entity_poly.entity_id
_entity_poly.type
_entity_poly.pdbx_seq_one_letter_code
_entity_poly.pdbx_strand_id
1 'polypeptide(L)'
;MTSITIPELGEDIEKVLLVQWYKQPGDYISVGDALAKFSSGDIEFDLFSETEGTLKELSAGEDTLVKIGDIICRMESGDALSAESLTEIEKQEAAEVKKSLESVTTTLDEKSLEDSPIHLMEKNDERVLFSPDAQTVPVSAISMTYKEVRSLISHLYQRAEETFFKVESSFFQDIKKLIRSRWVYMNNVNVVYDHSIAALFPYRKHYPLVEDDFDYKKHLDVSGFNGDAMTHEEASNSFDTTEHPVFKKIMALDDFSSGKNPSVSRIFANTAANSPKSIAFKVNEYDIQHYDVVNQKTDLQGKGFFVPVFRLNGENAFEISDQKALQLWLENGLVPSGLSAERQKEYDYLLTLYLLKDLDHETFQKELPSISIDSKAIIEKLLNSEKVRADIVTYDEKMLTDPNRGHWDLWPVLHEDKPLMIKLNDEIMARNPKMDIREDGVVGIDFGTKSTVVVYQEESDVTLPMRVGVGYYNTEVQDWHYENPTVMEFIDLKNFMEFYLEKEGRPETKWQDVTVSHTAFNSLMNGKSDHYYSILNNLKQWAGEKKNHLRLKDKKGYAVVLRSFLDLTEQEINPIELYAYYLGLYINNQHNGIYLDYTLSFPVTYEKEVRKKILKSFEQGLKKTLPIPIQQDEELMKKFRVTAGASEPAAYAICALQEYGFEPEEDEKTYYGVFDFGGGTTDFDFGIWREAGLKERRYDYVIEHFGAGGDRYLGGENILEFLAFQVFKHNQKTMRELNISCTLPAECTKFPGSETLINESQESNLNMKQLVEKLRPLWERQEGYDEQFEHGMIRADLFDKAGQAKLNVELLVNQDELEQLIEERIEKGIKNFFESLRRAFTRSEHSEINKLIILLAGNSSKSPVVMNLFNKWIEEEVQNVQNWGEVSGDFFEVFPPLGTEAAYLKQEERNRVVNHNILTAPTGKTGVAFGLVQSRKGGSIKVIDHNIVNDESKFKYFLGRAKKGKFKTVIDPAEKYNVWHLYIDASEEDFEIYYTSLPEAGTNQLDIKQTQRKKFRIEHVDDSAFVFIRTVSPTVIEYVVANEESILNEVYLSEITKVELN
;
A
#
# COMPACT_ATOMS: atom_id res chain seq x y z
N MET A 1 -64.44 26.88 13.14
CA MET A 1 -63.64 27.74 12.24
C MET A 1 -62.64 28.51 13.07
N THR A 2 -61.37 28.39 12.71
CA THR A 2 -60.19 28.98 13.32
C THR A 2 -59.80 30.21 12.50
N SER A 3 -59.60 31.35 13.16
CA SER A 3 -59.23 32.60 12.48
C SER A 3 -57.73 32.80 12.58
N ILE A 4 -57.07 33.05 11.44
CA ILE A 4 -55.63 33.34 11.40
C ILE A 4 -55.46 34.85 11.34
N THR A 5 -54.67 35.38 12.28
CA THR A 5 -54.34 36.81 12.38
C THR A 5 -52.88 37.06 12.01
N ILE A 6 -52.55 38.29 11.63
CA ILE A 6 -51.15 38.67 11.38
C ILE A 6 -50.39 38.65 12.72
N PRO A 7 -49.28 37.91 12.83
CA PRO A 7 -48.50 37.83 14.06
C PRO A 7 -47.81 39.16 14.36
N GLU A 8 -47.37 39.35 15.60
CA GLU A 8 -46.66 40.55 16.03
C GLU A 8 -45.21 40.53 15.51
N LEU A 9 -44.78 41.58 14.80
CA LEU A 9 -43.52 41.59 14.04
C LEU A 9 -42.44 42.51 14.63
N GLY A 10 -42.70 43.13 15.78
CA GLY A 10 -41.78 44.03 16.50
C GLY A 10 -42.47 45.27 17.04
N GLU A 11 -41.90 45.89 18.08
CA GLU A 11 -42.56 46.94 18.91
C GLU A 11 -42.92 48.25 18.16
N ASP A 12 -42.38 48.49 16.95
CA ASP A 12 -42.59 49.73 16.17
C ASP A 12 -43.34 49.53 14.82
N ILE A 13 -43.86 48.33 14.50
CA ILE A 13 -44.56 48.05 13.22
C ILE A 13 -46.07 47.89 13.45
N GLU A 14 -46.86 48.91 13.07
CA GLU A 14 -48.31 48.89 13.26
C GLU A 14 -49.11 48.27 12.09
N LYS A 15 -48.58 48.31 10.86
CA LYS A 15 -49.25 47.86 9.63
C LYS A 15 -48.27 47.26 8.63
N VAL A 16 -48.76 46.30 7.85
CA VAL A 16 -48.02 45.64 6.76
C VAL A 16 -48.87 45.55 5.50
N LEU A 17 -48.24 45.56 4.32
CA LEU A 17 -48.90 45.44 3.02
C LEU A 17 -48.97 43.97 2.62
N LEU A 18 -50.16 43.47 2.28
CA LEU A 18 -50.33 42.13 1.72
C LEU A 18 -49.98 42.15 0.23
N VAL A 19 -48.91 41.46 -0.15
CA VAL A 19 -48.37 41.49 -1.52
C VAL A 19 -48.96 40.38 -2.38
N GLN A 20 -49.11 39.17 -1.84
CA GLN A 20 -49.63 38.03 -2.60
C GLN A 20 -50.23 36.93 -1.70
N TRP A 21 -51.31 36.29 -2.15
CA TRP A 21 -51.80 35.03 -1.57
C TRP A 21 -51.22 33.82 -2.32
N TYR A 22 -50.75 32.83 -1.56
CA TYR A 22 -50.29 31.55 -2.11
C TYR A 22 -51.38 30.48 -2.14
N LYS A 23 -52.49 30.70 -1.41
CA LYS A 23 -53.59 29.75 -1.23
C LYS A 23 -54.94 30.47 -1.38
N GLN A 24 -55.94 29.79 -1.95
CA GLN A 24 -57.27 30.34 -2.23
C GLN A 24 -58.37 29.63 -1.43
N PRO A 25 -59.53 30.29 -1.18
CA PRO A 25 -60.66 29.64 -0.52
C PRO A 25 -61.08 28.34 -1.21
N GLY A 26 -61.09 27.24 -0.45
CA GLY A 26 -61.31 25.88 -0.92
C GLY A 26 -60.08 24.98 -0.78
N ASP A 27 -58.88 25.57 -0.71
CA ASP A 27 -57.62 24.83 -0.61
C ASP A 27 -57.43 24.24 0.80
N TYR A 28 -56.93 23.01 0.85
CA TYR A 28 -56.48 22.40 2.10
C TYR A 28 -55.07 22.89 2.44
N ILE A 29 -54.87 23.26 3.70
CA ILE A 29 -53.64 23.83 4.23
C ILE A 29 -53.13 22.92 5.34
N SER A 30 -51.86 22.51 5.25
CA SER A 30 -51.17 21.76 6.30
C SER A 30 -50.44 22.70 7.26
N VAL A 31 -50.10 22.20 8.45
CA VAL A 31 -49.24 22.95 9.39
C VAL A 31 -47.87 23.19 8.73
N GLY A 32 -47.42 24.44 8.71
CA GLY A 32 -46.16 24.88 8.09
C GLY A 32 -46.28 25.39 6.65
N ASP A 33 -47.45 25.32 6.01
CA ASP A 33 -47.64 25.83 4.65
C ASP A 33 -47.65 27.36 4.58
N ALA A 34 -46.99 27.94 3.58
CA ALA A 34 -47.03 29.37 3.32
C ALA A 34 -48.42 29.79 2.78
N LEU A 35 -49.04 30.77 3.44
CA LEU A 35 -50.39 31.25 3.13
C LEU A 35 -50.37 32.51 2.26
N ALA A 36 -49.55 33.48 2.65
CA ALA A 36 -49.49 34.79 2.02
C ALA A 36 -48.14 35.46 2.27
N LYS A 37 -47.77 36.35 1.36
CA LYS A 37 -46.58 37.18 1.44
C LYS A 37 -46.91 38.62 1.79
N PHE A 38 -46.19 39.17 2.75
CA PHE A 38 -46.34 40.54 3.22
C PHE A 38 -45.07 41.35 3.04
N SER A 39 -45.22 42.68 2.98
CA SER A 39 -44.14 43.65 2.90
C SER A 39 -44.34 44.77 3.92
N SER A 40 -43.26 45.20 4.57
CA SER A 40 -43.20 46.41 5.38
C SER A 40 -42.01 47.26 4.94
N GLY A 41 -42.23 48.14 3.97
CA GLY A 41 -41.16 48.91 3.32
C GLY A 41 -40.29 48.04 2.42
N ASP A 42 -39.01 47.92 2.73
CA ASP A 42 -38.03 47.17 1.94
C ASP A 42 -37.88 45.70 2.38
N ILE A 43 -38.68 45.24 3.35
CA ILE A 43 -38.60 43.89 3.92
C ILE A 43 -39.86 43.10 3.58
N GLU A 44 -39.70 41.94 2.94
CA GLU A 44 -40.77 41.00 2.61
C GLU A 44 -40.65 39.70 3.41
N PHE A 45 -41.77 39.12 3.83
CA PHE A 45 -41.82 37.87 4.59
C PHE A 45 -43.11 37.09 4.32
N ASP A 46 -43.06 35.78 4.50
CA ASP A 46 -44.19 34.87 4.30
C ASP A 46 -44.86 34.51 5.62
N LEU A 47 -46.19 34.49 5.62
CA LEU A 47 -47.01 34.02 6.73
C LEU A 47 -47.32 32.53 6.55
N PHE A 48 -46.88 31.70 7.49
CA PHE A 48 -47.09 30.26 7.47
C PHE A 48 -48.27 29.85 8.38
N SER A 49 -48.99 28.80 8.01
CA SER A 49 -50.10 28.28 8.81
C SER A 49 -49.61 27.46 10.00
N GLU A 50 -50.05 27.78 11.20
CA GLU A 50 -49.71 26.99 12.40
C GLU A 50 -50.70 25.84 12.65
N THR A 51 -51.79 25.78 11.89
CA THR A 51 -52.85 24.77 12.05
C THR A 51 -53.29 24.22 10.71
N GLU A 52 -53.64 22.94 10.66
CA GLU A 52 -54.19 22.33 9.46
C GLU A 52 -55.70 22.58 9.32
N GLY A 53 -56.19 22.61 8.08
CA GLY A 53 -57.61 22.75 7.77
C GLY A 53 -57.86 23.31 6.37
N THR A 54 -59.13 23.46 5.98
CA THR A 54 -59.48 24.04 4.68
C THR A 54 -59.70 25.55 4.79
N LEU A 55 -59.06 26.32 3.90
CA LEU A 55 -59.26 27.75 3.78
C LEU A 55 -60.68 28.05 3.30
N LYS A 56 -61.46 28.85 4.02
CA LYS A 56 -62.85 29.14 3.64
C LYS A 56 -63.06 30.54 3.12
N GLU A 57 -62.33 31.50 3.68
CA GLU A 57 -62.48 32.90 3.30
C GLU A 57 -61.18 33.67 3.53
N LEU A 58 -60.85 34.55 2.59
CA LEU A 58 -59.81 35.56 2.71
C LEU A 58 -60.47 36.88 3.14
N SER A 59 -59.94 37.51 4.19
CA SER A 59 -60.53 38.72 4.79
C SER A 59 -59.91 40.02 4.25
N ALA A 60 -58.84 39.94 3.46
CA ALA A 60 -58.20 41.06 2.77
C ALA A 60 -57.68 40.65 1.38
N GLY A 61 -57.72 41.58 0.42
CA GLY A 61 -57.20 41.37 -0.93
C GLY A 61 -55.72 41.77 -1.05
N GLU A 62 -55.05 41.28 -2.10
CA GLU A 62 -53.68 41.69 -2.45
C GLU A 62 -53.59 43.21 -2.65
N ASP A 63 -52.42 43.78 -2.41
CA ASP A 63 -52.10 45.21 -2.39
C ASP A 63 -52.85 46.05 -1.32
N THR A 64 -53.33 45.42 -0.24
CA THR A 64 -54.03 46.09 0.86
C THR A 64 -53.17 46.21 2.12
N LEU A 65 -53.14 47.40 2.75
CA LEU A 65 -52.48 47.65 4.03
C LEU A 65 -53.35 47.19 5.21
N VAL A 66 -52.87 46.21 5.97
CA VAL A 66 -53.56 45.53 7.07
C VAL A 66 -52.82 45.75 8.40
N LYS A 67 -53.53 45.85 9.53
CA LYS A 67 -52.90 46.07 10.84
C LYS A 67 -52.42 44.77 11.44
N ILE A 68 -51.35 44.85 12.22
CA ILE A 68 -50.91 43.71 13.04
C ILE A 68 -52.03 43.30 14.00
N GLY A 69 -52.28 41.99 14.08
CA GLY A 69 -53.40 41.40 14.83
C GLY A 69 -54.75 41.35 14.10
N ASP A 70 -54.89 41.95 12.91
CA ASP A 70 -56.11 41.78 12.11
C ASP A 70 -56.24 40.34 11.59
N ILE A 71 -57.49 39.84 11.50
CA ILE A 71 -57.78 38.51 10.93
C ILE A 71 -57.59 38.59 9.42
N ILE A 72 -56.71 37.75 8.88
CA ILE A 72 -56.39 37.75 7.45
C ILE A 72 -57.14 36.67 6.67
N CYS A 73 -57.46 35.54 7.30
CA CYS A 73 -58.30 34.50 6.72
C CYS A 73 -58.94 33.62 7.81
N ARG A 74 -59.98 32.86 7.44
CA ARG A 74 -60.58 31.86 8.33
C ARG A 74 -60.53 30.48 7.71
N MET A 75 -60.18 29.52 8.56
CA MET A 75 -60.03 28.11 8.23
C MET A 75 -61.03 27.27 9.02
N GLU A 76 -61.47 26.15 8.47
CA GLU A 76 -62.30 25.19 9.19
C GLU A 76 -61.43 24.04 9.70
N SER A 77 -61.22 23.97 11.02
CA SER A 77 -60.52 22.84 11.66
C SER A 77 -61.42 21.61 11.69
N GLY A 78 -60.93 20.50 11.16
CA GLY A 78 -61.64 19.21 11.20
C GLY A 78 -61.32 18.49 12.51
N ASP A 79 -62.33 17.93 13.18
CA ASP A 79 -62.11 16.97 14.27
C ASP A 79 -62.98 15.73 14.08
N ALA A 80 -62.39 14.59 14.42
CA ALA A 80 -62.57 13.26 13.82
C ALA A 80 -63.95 12.58 14.00
N LEU A 81 -64.38 11.87 12.93
CA LEU A 81 -65.06 10.56 12.85
C LEU A 81 -65.12 10.22 11.34
N SER A 82 -64.72 9.08 10.79
CA SER A 82 -64.38 7.77 11.33
C SER A 82 -63.45 7.04 10.34
N ALA A 83 -62.53 6.26 10.89
CA ALA A 83 -61.40 5.59 10.26
C ALA A 83 -61.72 4.40 9.32
N GLU A 84 -62.85 4.41 8.59
CA GLU A 84 -63.25 3.28 7.73
C GLU A 84 -63.44 3.61 6.24
N SER A 85 -63.38 4.86 5.79
CA SER A 85 -63.59 5.19 4.36
C SER A 85 -62.53 6.08 3.71
N LEU A 86 -61.60 6.66 4.49
CA LEU A 86 -60.33 7.22 3.98
C LEU A 86 -59.16 6.22 4.10
N THR A 87 -59.35 5.19 4.91
CA THR A 87 -58.53 3.99 5.00
C THR A 87 -58.68 3.07 3.79
N GLU A 88 -59.48 3.37 2.77
CA GLU A 88 -59.59 2.57 1.53
C GLU A 88 -58.93 3.20 0.29
N ILE A 89 -58.68 4.52 0.27
CA ILE A 89 -58.07 5.20 -0.89
C ILE A 89 -56.61 5.57 -0.59
N GLU A 90 -56.27 6.02 0.62
CA GLU A 90 -54.87 6.15 1.05
C GLU A 90 -54.21 4.78 1.32
N LYS A 91 -54.97 3.73 1.66
CA LYS A 91 -54.47 2.33 1.62
C LYS A 91 -54.37 1.75 0.21
N GLN A 92 -54.70 2.45 -0.87
CA GLN A 92 -54.47 1.93 -2.23
C GLN A 92 -53.25 2.57 -2.89
N GLU A 93 -53.04 3.88 -2.77
CA GLU A 93 -51.84 4.52 -3.34
C GLU A 93 -50.63 4.47 -2.41
N ALA A 94 -50.80 4.65 -1.09
CA ALA A 94 -49.69 4.42 -0.15
C ALA A 94 -49.39 2.93 0.02
N ALA A 95 -50.32 2.01 -0.28
CA ALA A 95 -50.04 0.57 -0.31
C ALA A 95 -49.55 0.04 -1.66
N GLU A 96 -49.61 0.79 -2.77
CA GLU A 96 -48.93 0.40 -4.02
C GLU A 96 -47.47 0.84 -4.04
N VAL A 97 -47.15 2.02 -3.48
CA VAL A 97 -45.76 2.46 -3.29
C VAL A 97 -45.11 1.80 -2.08
N LYS A 98 -45.86 1.50 -1.01
CA LYS A 98 -45.36 0.58 0.04
C LYS A 98 -45.37 -0.88 -0.39
N LYS A 99 -46.27 -1.41 -1.24
CA LYS A 99 -46.12 -2.82 -1.70
C LYS A 99 -44.90 -3.04 -2.59
N SER A 100 -44.51 -2.06 -3.39
CA SER A 100 -43.33 -2.21 -4.26
C SER A 100 -42.02 -2.18 -3.48
N LEU A 101 -41.97 -1.59 -2.28
CA LEU A 101 -40.80 -1.56 -1.38
C LEU A 101 -40.90 -2.52 -0.15
N GLU A 102 -42.09 -2.75 0.42
CA GLU A 102 -42.35 -3.71 1.51
C GLU A 102 -42.49 -5.17 1.03
N SER A 103 -42.60 -5.46 -0.28
CA SER A 103 -42.57 -6.86 -0.76
C SER A 103 -41.18 -7.51 -0.72
N VAL A 104 -40.13 -6.71 -0.51
CA VAL A 104 -38.76 -7.20 -0.30
C VAL A 104 -38.37 -7.17 1.18
N THR A 105 -39.01 -6.32 2.01
CA THR A 105 -38.63 -6.13 3.42
C THR A 105 -39.87 -5.91 4.30
N THR A 106 -39.94 -6.58 5.46
CA THR A 106 -40.97 -6.51 6.52
C THR A 106 -42.18 -7.48 6.47
N THR A 107 -41.98 -8.72 6.92
CA THR A 107 -42.64 -9.11 8.19
C THR A 107 -41.71 -8.64 9.28
N LEU A 108 -42.13 -7.81 10.23
CA LEU A 108 -41.55 -7.68 11.59
C LEU A 108 -42.26 -6.53 12.37
N ASP A 109 -43.27 -6.87 13.20
CA ASP A 109 -43.98 -6.00 14.19
C ASP A 109 -43.05 -5.30 15.19
N GLU A 110 -43.35 -4.14 15.81
CA GLU A 110 -42.50 -3.44 16.82
C GLU A 110 -41.93 -4.26 18.02
N LYS A 111 -42.26 -5.56 18.16
CA LYS A 111 -41.48 -6.56 18.92
C LYS A 111 -40.26 -7.14 18.17
N SER A 112 -39.95 -6.63 16.98
CA SER A 112 -39.05 -7.22 15.97
C SER A 112 -37.74 -6.48 15.74
N LEU A 113 -37.58 -5.30 16.32
CA LEU A 113 -36.33 -4.54 16.19
C LEU A 113 -35.15 -5.33 16.80
N GLU A 114 -35.42 -6.25 17.73
CA GLU A 114 -34.46 -7.24 18.26
C GLU A 114 -34.06 -8.35 17.25
N ASP A 115 -34.79 -8.52 16.15
CA ASP A 115 -34.60 -9.59 15.15
C ASP A 115 -34.07 -9.09 13.79
N SER A 116 -33.75 -7.80 13.68
CA SER A 116 -33.14 -7.23 12.46
C SER A 116 -31.74 -7.82 12.23
N PRO A 117 -31.40 -8.26 11.00
CA PRO A 117 -30.09 -8.81 10.68
C PRO A 117 -28.95 -7.78 10.83
N ILE A 118 -29.26 -6.47 10.77
CA ILE A 118 -28.32 -5.37 11.03
C ILE A 118 -29.01 -4.33 11.91
N HIS A 119 -28.37 -3.92 13.01
CA HIS A 119 -28.85 -2.82 13.85
C HIS A 119 -27.67 -1.99 14.42
N LEU A 120 -27.92 -0.71 14.73
CA LEU A 120 -26.96 0.15 15.42
C LEU A 120 -26.97 -0.18 16.92
N MET A 121 -25.80 -0.31 17.55
CA MET A 121 -25.76 -0.49 19.01
C MET A 121 -26.29 0.75 19.74
N GLU A 122 -27.24 0.53 20.65
CA GLU A 122 -27.64 1.55 21.63
C GLU A 122 -26.67 1.58 22.81
N LYS A 123 -26.64 2.68 23.58
CA LYS A 123 -25.77 2.80 24.77
C LYS A 123 -26.04 1.73 25.85
N ASN A 124 -27.19 1.06 25.78
CA ASN A 124 -27.66 0.09 26.76
C ASN A 124 -27.63 -1.37 26.26
N ASP A 125 -27.19 -1.64 25.03
CA ASP A 125 -26.94 -3.02 24.60
C ASP A 125 -25.78 -3.56 25.44
N GLU A 126 -26.06 -4.53 26.31
CA GLU A 126 -25.05 -5.13 27.18
C GLU A 126 -23.91 -5.66 26.31
N ARG A 127 -22.75 -4.98 26.35
CA ARG A 127 -21.49 -5.56 25.87
C ARG A 127 -21.36 -6.88 26.60
N VAL A 128 -21.50 -8.00 25.88
CA VAL A 128 -21.30 -9.32 26.47
C VAL A 128 -19.87 -9.34 27.02
N LEU A 129 -19.75 -9.13 28.32
CA LEU A 129 -18.50 -9.11 29.05
C LEU A 129 -18.11 -10.58 29.24
N PHE A 130 -17.47 -11.13 28.22
CA PHE A 130 -16.80 -12.41 28.37
C PHE A 130 -15.70 -12.28 29.42
N SER A 131 -15.38 -13.41 30.09
CA SER A 131 -14.21 -13.43 30.97
C SER A 131 -12.97 -12.96 30.19
N PRO A 132 -12.17 -12.01 30.71
CA PRO A 132 -10.89 -11.63 30.10
C PRO A 132 -9.96 -12.83 29.87
N ASP A 133 -10.13 -13.89 30.66
CA ASP A 133 -9.35 -15.12 30.63
C ASP A 133 -9.93 -16.19 29.68
N ALA A 134 -11.06 -15.91 29.02
CA ALA A 134 -11.61 -16.84 28.04
C ALA A 134 -10.67 -16.96 26.84
N GLN A 135 -10.37 -18.19 26.44
CA GLN A 135 -9.51 -18.44 25.29
C GLN A 135 -10.21 -18.15 23.98
N THR A 136 -11.46 -18.56 23.90
CA THR A 136 -12.32 -18.44 22.74
C THR A 136 -13.73 -18.14 23.22
N VAL A 137 -14.52 -17.46 22.39
CA VAL A 137 -15.92 -17.19 22.69
C VAL A 137 -16.77 -17.39 21.45
N PRO A 138 -17.92 -18.06 21.56
CA PRO A 138 -18.87 -18.08 20.47
C PRO A 138 -19.46 -16.68 20.23
N VAL A 139 -19.67 -16.35 18.97
CA VAL A 139 -20.16 -15.06 18.49
C VAL A 139 -21.30 -15.31 17.50
N SER A 140 -22.48 -14.77 17.81
CA SER A 140 -23.66 -14.79 16.96
C SER A 140 -23.95 -13.45 16.28
N ALA A 141 -23.16 -12.42 16.56
CA ALA A 141 -23.24 -11.12 15.90
C ALA A 141 -21.88 -10.41 15.89
N ILE A 142 -21.55 -9.70 14.80
CA ILE A 142 -20.27 -9.03 14.62
C ILE A 142 -20.46 -7.51 14.64
N SER A 143 -19.57 -6.83 15.36
CA SER A 143 -19.46 -5.37 15.34
C SER A 143 -18.64 -4.92 14.14
N MET A 144 -19.20 -4.05 13.31
CA MET A 144 -18.50 -3.41 12.18
C MET A 144 -18.77 -1.90 12.20
N THR A 145 -17.75 -1.12 11.87
CA THR A 145 -17.90 0.31 11.59
C THR A 145 -18.69 0.52 10.30
N TYR A 146 -19.28 1.71 10.15
CA TYR A 146 -19.98 2.09 8.91
C TYR A 146 -19.11 1.88 7.65
N LYS A 147 -17.83 2.27 7.72
CA LYS A 147 -16.91 2.16 6.58
C LYS A 147 -16.65 0.70 6.19
N GLU A 148 -16.51 -0.18 7.18
CA GLU A 148 -16.35 -1.62 6.94
C GLU A 148 -17.59 -2.25 6.33
N VAL A 149 -18.79 -1.86 6.77
CA VAL A 149 -20.05 -2.34 6.18
C VAL A 149 -20.20 -1.88 4.74
N ARG A 150 -19.86 -0.61 4.46
CA ARG A 150 -19.84 -0.08 3.08
C ARG A 150 -18.86 -0.86 2.21
N SER A 151 -17.64 -1.12 2.69
CA SER A 151 -16.65 -1.92 1.98
C SER A 151 -17.14 -3.36 1.75
N LEU A 152 -17.85 -3.96 2.71
CA LEU A 152 -18.43 -5.29 2.56
C LEU A 152 -19.53 -5.31 1.48
N ILE A 153 -20.42 -4.32 1.47
CA ILE A 153 -21.47 -4.19 0.44
C ILE A 153 -20.86 -4.01 -0.96
N SER A 154 -19.85 -3.15 -1.11
CA SER A 154 -19.14 -2.99 -2.39
C SER A 154 -18.48 -4.29 -2.84
N HIS A 155 -17.86 -5.04 -1.91
CA HIS A 155 -17.26 -6.34 -2.21
C HIS A 155 -18.30 -7.39 -2.61
N LEU A 156 -19.41 -7.46 -1.87
CA LEU A 156 -20.55 -8.34 -2.17
C LEU A 156 -21.11 -8.05 -3.55
N TYR A 157 -21.31 -6.77 -3.89
CA TYR A 157 -21.78 -6.35 -5.21
C TYR A 157 -20.81 -6.76 -6.32
N GLN A 158 -19.50 -6.47 -6.15
CA GLN A 158 -18.48 -6.84 -7.13
C GLN A 158 -18.40 -8.36 -7.33
N ARG A 159 -18.45 -9.13 -6.25
CA ARG A 159 -18.46 -10.59 -6.31
C ARG A 159 -19.70 -11.13 -7.01
N ALA A 160 -20.87 -10.57 -6.70
CA ALA A 160 -22.10 -10.86 -7.40
C ALA A 160 -21.90 -10.61 -8.90
N GLU A 161 -21.43 -9.42 -9.27
CA GLU A 161 -21.14 -9.03 -10.64
C GLU A 161 -20.19 -10.01 -11.36
N GLU A 162 -19.07 -10.40 -10.74
CA GLU A 162 -18.14 -11.39 -11.28
C GLU A 162 -18.77 -12.78 -11.44
N THR A 163 -19.54 -13.22 -10.45
CA THR A 163 -20.24 -14.51 -10.48
C THR A 163 -21.30 -14.52 -11.57
N PHE A 164 -22.00 -13.40 -11.76
CA PHE A 164 -23.00 -13.24 -12.80
C PHE A 164 -22.38 -13.18 -14.19
N PHE A 165 -21.21 -12.55 -14.36
CA PHE A 165 -20.65 -12.31 -15.68
C PHE A 165 -19.55 -13.28 -16.14
N LYS A 166 -18.82 -13.94 -15.22
CA LYS A 166 -17.71 -14.85 -15.55
C LYS A 166 -18.09 -16.32 -15.47
N VAL A 167 -18.98 -16.69 -14.55
CA VAL A 167 -19.48 -18.07 -14.40
C VAL A 167 -20.85 -18.13 -15.07
N GLU A 168 -21.09 -19.04 -16.01
CA GLU A 168 -22.46 -19.31 -16.50
C GLU A 168 -23.29 -19.97 -15.39
N SER A 169 -23.58 -19.21 -14.33
CA SER A 169 -24.45 -19.65 -13.25
C SER A 169 -25.86 -19.91 -13.80
N SER A 170 -26.58 -20.85 -13.17
CA SER A 170 -27.96 -21.13 -13.56
C SER A 170 -28.86 -19.89 -13.40
N PHE A 171 -28.60 -19.04 -12.40
CA PHE A 171 -29.25 -17.74 -12.26
C PHE A 171 -28.98 -16.83 -13.46
N PHE A 172 -27.72 -16.67 -13.87
CA PHE A 172 -27.39 -15.82 -15.01
C PHE A 172 -27.97 -16.38 -16.31
N GLN A 173 -28.02 -17.71 -16.51
CA GLN A 173 -28.68 -18.29 -17.67
C GLN A 173 -30.18 -17.97 -17.72
N ASP A 174 -30.86 -17.93 -16.57
CA ASP A 174 -32.28 -17.58 -16.49
C ASP A 174 -32.52 -16.09 -16.73
N ILE A 175 -31.69 -15.22 -16.15
CA ILE A 175 -31.70 -13.77 -16.40
C ILE A 175 -31.35 -13.46 -17.86
N LYS A 176 -30.38 -14.15 -18.45
CA LYS A 176 -29.94 -14.01 -19.84
C LYS A 176 -31.03 -14.40 -20.83
N LYS A 177 -31.87 -15.40 -20.51
CA LYS A 177 -33.08 -15.69 -21.31
C LYS A 177 -34.05 -14.52 -21.31
N LEU A 178 -34.24 -13.87 -20.16
CA LEU A 178 -35.08 -12.67 -20.06
C LEU A 178 -34.44 -11.49 -20.81
N ILE A 179 -33.16 -11.19 -20.57
CA ILE A 179 -32.43 -10.11 -21.24
C ILE A 179 -32.47 -10.26 -22.77
N ARG A 180 -32.27 -11.49 -23.28
CA ARG A 180 -32.35 -11.79 -24.72
C ARG A 180 -33.77 -11.87 -25.26
N SER A 181 -34.77 -11.92 -24.38
CA SER A 181 -36.14 -11.77 -24.83
C SER A 181 -36.31 -10.34 -25.30
N ARG A 182 -36.80 -10.20 -26.53
CA ARG A 182 -36.92 -8.88 -27.15
C ARG A 182 -37.72 -7.91 -26.28
N TRP A 183 -38.79 -8.39 -25.64
CA TRP A 183 -39.62 -7.59 -24.73
C TRP A 183 -39.72 -8.25 -23.37
N VAL A 184 -39.43 -7.48 -22.32
CA VAL A 184 -39.49 -7.92 -20.92
C VAL A 184 -40.35 -6.94 -20.14
N TYR A 185 -41.42 -7.44 -19.52
CA TYR A 185 -42.24 -6.60 -18.65
C TYR A 185 -41.57 -6.44 -17.29
N MET A 186 -41.51 -5.20 -16.78
CA MET A 186 -40.90 -4.82 -15.50
C MET A 186 -42.02 -4.52 -14.51
N ASN A 187 -42.21 -5.41 -13.53
CA ASN A 187 -43.40 -5.45 -12.67
C ASN A 187 -43.49 -4.24 -11.74
N ASN A 188 -42.36 -3.77 -11.22
CA ASN A 188 -42.31 -2.79 -10.14
C ASN A 188 -42.62 -1.35 -10.58
N VAL A 189 -42.41 -1.03 -11.86
CA VAL A 189 -42.69 0.30 -12.44
C VAL A 189 -43.66 0.24 -13.63
N ASN A 190 -44.25 -0.93 -13.90
CA ASN A 190 -45.28 -1.14 -14.92
C ASN A 190 -44.87 -0.66 -16.33
N VAL A 191 -43.65 -1.00 -16.75
CA VAL A 191 -43.11 -0.73 -18.11
C VAL A 191 -42.71 -2.02 -18.80
N VAL A 192 -42.55 -1.97 -20.12
CA VAL A 192 -41.90 -3.03 -20.90
C VAL A 192 -40.58 -2.49 -21.43
N TYR A 193 -39.54 -3.28 -21.23
CA TYR A 193 -38.22 -3.06 -21.79
C TYR A 193 -38.08 -3.77 -23.14
N ASP A 194 -37.65 -3.04 -24.18
CA ASP A 194 -37.23 -3.59 -25.47
C ASP A 194 -35.71 -3.66 -25.55
N HIS A 195 -35.18 -4.89 -25.59
CA HIS A 195 -33.75 -5.15 -25.66
C HIS A 195 -33.13 -4.66 -26.98
N SER A 196 -33.86 -4.70 -28.10
CA SER A 196 -33.30 -4.39 -29.42
C SER A 196 -32.88 -2.92 -29.59
N ILE A 197 -33.45 -2.04 -28.77
CA ILE A 197 -33.21 -0.59 -28.80
C ILE A 197 -32.93 -0.01 -27.41
N ALA A 198 -32.75 -0.88 -26.40
CA ALA A 198 -32.56 -0.53 -24.99
C ALA A 198 -33.54 0.55 -24.50
N ALA A 199 -34.84 0.32 -24.69
CA ALA A 199 -35.86 1.33 -24.42
C ALA A 199 -37.00 0.83 -23.52
N LEU A 200 -37.62 1.73 -22.77
CA LEU A 200 -38.78 1.50 -21.94
C LEU A 200 -40.03 2.14 -22.56
N PHE A 201 -41.16 1.48 -22.43
CA PHE A 201 -42.48 2.05 -22.73
C PHE A 201 -43.51 1.56 -21.69
N PRO A 202 -44.55 2.34 -21.39
CA PRO A 202 -45.51 1.98 -20.37
C PRO A 202 -46.22 0.67 -20.73
N TYR A 203 -46.62 -0.09 -19.73
CA TYR A 203 -47.55 -1.19 -19.92
C TYR A 203 -48.93 -0.75 -19.45
N ARG A 204 -49.90 -0.68 -20.39
CA ARG A 204 -51.25 -0.21 -20.10
C ARG A 204 -52.29 -1.25 -20.48
N LYS A 205 -53.33 -1.37 -19.65
CA LYS A 205 -54.49 -2.22 -19.92
C LYS A 205 -55.27 -1.72 -21.16
N HIS A 206 -55.33 -0.41 -21.36
CA HIS A 206 -55.95 0.24 -22.52
C HIS A 206 -55.09 1.45 -22.96
N TYR A 207 -54.84 1.55 -24.26
CA TYR A 207 -54.29 2.76 -24.88
C TYR A 207 -55.46 3.52 -25.50
N PRO A 208 -55.86 4.68 -24.96
CA PRO A 208 -56.98 5.41 -25.53
C PRO A 208 -56.63 5.92 -26.92
N LEU A 209 -57.61 5.86 -27.82
CA LEU A 209 -57.54 6.57 -29.08
C LEU A 209 -57.63 8.06 -28.75
N VAL A 210 -56.59 8.82 -29.10
CA VAL A 210 -56.49 10.23 -28.71
C VAL A 210 -57.27 11.06 -29.72
N GLU A 211 -58.35 11.70 -29.24
CA GLU A 211 -59.15 12.69 -30.00
C GLU A 211 -59.02 14.12 -29.41
N ASP A 212 -58.56 14.27 -28.16
CA ASP A 212 -58.33 15.52 -27.40
C ASP A 212 -57.17 15.34 -26.37
N ASP A 213 -56.75 16.42 -25.68
CA ASP A 213 -55.62 16.52 -24.72
C ASP A 213 -55.44 15.27 -23.81
N PHE A 214 -54.29 14.60 -23.91
CA PHE A 214 -53.99 13.36 -23.18
C PHE A 214 -52.79 13.52 -22.23
N ASP A 215 -53.06 13.44 -20.92
CA ASP A 215 -52.04 13.55 -19.88
C ASP A 215 -51.43 12.21 -19.50
N TYR A 216 -50.39 11.82 -20.24
CA TYR A 216 -49.67 10.58 -19.98
C TYR A 216 -48.86 10.62 -18.67
N LYS A 217 -48.57 11.81 -18.09
CA LYS A 217 -47.77 11.97 -16.86
C LYS A 217 -48.49 11.44 -15.61
N LYS A 218 -49.83 11.43 -15.61
CA LYS A 218 -50.66 10.83 -14.53
C LYS A 218 -50.52 9.31 -14.39
N HIS A 219 -49.87 8.66 -15.35
CA HIS A 219 -49.82 7.20 -15.45
C HIS A 219 -48.40 6.66 -15.63
N LEU A 220 -47.39 7.52 -15.59
CA LEU A 220 -45.98 7.14 -15.69
C LEU A 220 -45.11 8.27 -15.11
N ASP A 221 -44.52 8.06 -13.94
CA ASP A 221 -43.48 8.94 -13.41
C ASP A 221 -42.13 8.50 -13.96
N VAL A 222 -41.48 9.43 -14.67
CA VAL A 222 -40.22 9.24 -15.40
C VAL A 222 -39.31 10.44 -15.17
N SER A 223 -39.54 11.17 -14.07
CA SER A 223 -38.62 12.20 -13.60
C SER A 223 -37.26 11.55 -13.29
N GLY A 224 -36.20 11.94 -14.03
CA GLY A 224 -34.83 11.45 -13.83
C GLY A 224 -34.18 10.71 -15.00
N PHE A 225 -34.89 10.39 -16.09
CA PHE A 225 -34.34 9.64 -17.23
C PHE A 225 -33.89 10.58 -18.39
N ASN A 226 -32.65 10.44 -18.89
CA ASN A 226 -32.09 11.21 -20.02
C ASN A 226 -31.87 10.33 -21.27
N GLY A 227 -32.33 10.75 -22.48
CA GLY A 227 -32.04 9.98 -23.71
C GLY A 227 -32.51 10.55 -25.07
N ASP A 228 -31.97 9.98 -26.16
CA ASP A 228 -32.18 10.06 -27.65
C ASP A 228 -33.59 9.79 -28.22
N ALA A 229 -34.00 10.43 -29.33
CA ALA A 229 -35.25 10.13 -30.03
C ALA A 229 -35.01 8.97 -30.97
N MET A 230 -35.99 8.08 -31.13
CA MET A 230 -35.90 7.04 -32.15
C MET A 230 -36.04 7.65 -33.54
N THR A 231 -35.42 7.02 -34.51
CA THR A 231 -35.69 7.21 -35.94
C THR A 231 -36.98 6.48 -36.31
N HIS A 232 -37.65 6.94 -37.38
CA HIS A 232 -38.89 6.31 -37.85
C HIS A 232 -38.68 4.82 -38.18
N GLU A 233 -37.51 4.46 -38.71
CA GLU A 233 -37.17 3.08 -39.04
C GLU A 233 -37.04 2.21 -37.78
N GLU A 234 -36.40 2.70 -36.73
CA GLU A 234 -36.27 2.00 -35.44
C GLU A 234 -37.63 1.78 -34.78
N ALA A 235 -38.49 2.82 -34.77
CA ALA A 235 -39.83 2.70 -34.21
C ALA A 235 -40.71 1.76 -35.05
N SER A 236 -40.67 1.82 -36.38
CA SER A 236 -41.39 0.87 -37.22
C SER A 236 -40.90 -0.56 -37.02
N ASN A 237 -39.59 -0.81 -37.00
CA ASN A 237 -39.05 -2.15 -36.81
C ASN A 237 -39.33 -2.73 -35.41
N SER A 238 -39.38 -1.87 -34.38
CA SER A 238 -39.73 -2.27 -33.01
C SER A 238 -41.24 -2.48 -32.84
N PHE A 239 -42.07 -1.56 -33.32
CA PHE A 239 -43.49 -1.51 -32.97
C PHE A 239 -44.46 -1.95 -34.09
N ASP A 240 -44.11 -1.89 -35.39
CA ASP A 240 -44.96 -2.33 -36.52
C ASP A 240 -44.93 -3.85 -36.76
N THR A 241 -44.97 -4.61 -35.67
CA THR A 241 -45.04 -6.07 -35.70
C THR A 241 -46.25 -6.54 -34.91
N THR A 242 -46.96 -7.52 -35.47
CA THR A 242 -48.12 -8.16 -34.81
C THR A 242 -47.73 -8.83 -33.49
N GLU A 243 -46.44 -9.03 -33.25
CA GLU A 243 -45.93 -9.63 -32.02
C GLU A 243 -45.67 -8.62 -30.89
N HIS A 244 -45.57 -7.32 -31.19
CA HIS A 244 -45.22 -6.30 -30.20
C HIS A 244 -46.31 -6.17 -29.12
N PRO A 245 -45.98 -6.20 -27.82
CA PRO A 245 -46.97 -6.19 -26.74
C PRO A 245 -47.94 -5.01 -26.79
N VAL A 246 -47.43 -3.81 -27.07
CA VAL A 246 -48.27 -2.60 -27.23
C VAL A 246 -49.09 -2.66 -28.51
N PHE A 247 -48.53 -3.18 -29.61
CA PHE A 247 -49.23 -3.29 -30.88
C PHE A 247 -50.40 -4.29 -30.79
N LYS A 248 -50.17 -5.46 -30.18
CA LYS A 248 -51.21 -6.45 -29.87
C LYS A 248 -52.34 -5.84 -29.03
N LYS A 249 -52.01 -4.99 -28.06
CA LYS A 249 -52.99 -4.32 -27.21
C LYS A 249 -53.80 -3.29 -27.99
N ILE A 250 -53.15 -2.49 -28.82
CA ILE A 250 -53.82 -1.55 -29.71
C ILE A 250 -54.77 -2.31 -30.66
N MET A 251 -54.30 -3.41 -31.27
CA MET A 251 -55.09 -4.28 -32.15
C MET A 251 -56.30 -4.96 -31.47
N ALA A 252 -56.26 -5.14 -30.16
CA ALA A 252 -57.29 -5.86 -29.39
C ALA A 252 -58.44 -4.94 -28.90
N LEU A 253 -58.41 -3.65 -29.23
CA LEU A 253 -59.49 -2.71 -28.90
C LEU A 253 -60.69 -2.92 -29.84
N ASP A 254 -61.92 -2.95 -29.33
CA ASP A 254 -63.15 -3.34 -30.07
C ASP A 254 -63.60 -2.39 -31.21
N ASP A 255 -62.83 -1.35 -31.54
CA ASP A 255 -63.25 -0.26 -32.46
C ASP A 255 -62.66 -0.35 -33.89
N PHE A 256 -62.06 -1.49 -34.27
CA PHE A 256 -61.46 -1.69 -35.60
C PHE A 256 -62.46 -2.25 -36.62
N SER A 257 -63.26 -1.38 -37.24
CA SER A 257 -64.26 -1.75 -38.27
C SER A 257 -63.76 -1.63 -39.73
N SER A 258 -62.51 -1.23 -39.98
CA SER A 258 -62.01 -0.82 -41.31
C SER A 258 -60.95 -1.75 -41.95
N GLY A 259 -60.55 -2.83 -41.28
CA GLY A 259 -59.71 -3.89 -41.88
C GLY A 259 -58.25 -3.51 -42.23
N LYS A 260 -57.71 -2.38 -41.75
CA LYS A 260 -56.28 -2.03 -41.87
C LYS A 260 -55.62 -2.02 -40.49
N ASN A 261 -54.47 -2.70 -40.37
CA ASN A 261 -53.67 -2.72 -39.14
C ASN A 261 -53.09 -1.32 -38.86
N PRO A 262 -52.99 -0.88 -37.59
CA PRO A 262 -52.26 0.31 -37.20
C PRO A 262 -50.81 0.20 -37.64
N SER A 263 -50.15 1.34 -37.86
CA SER A 263 -48.70 1.39 -38.02
C SER A 263 -48.13 2.70 -37.48
N VAL A 264 -46.83 2.71 -37.19
CA VAL A 264 -46.10 3.89 -36.77
C VAL A 264 -46.22 4.95 -37.86
N SER A 265 -46.71 6.12 -37.47
CA SER A 265 -46.90 7.25 -38.37
C SER A 265 -45.78 8.26 -38.25
N ARG A 266 -45.47 8.66 -37.01
CA ARG A 266 -44.44 9.67 -36.68
C ARG A 266 -43.88 9.47 -35.28
N ILE A 267 -42.72 10.10 -35.06
CA ILE A 267 -42.06 10.18 -33.77
C ILE A 267 -41.95 11.64 -33.38
N PHE A 268 -42.29 11.94 -32.13
CA PHE A 268 -42.26 13.27 -31.56
C PHE A 268 -41.23 13.31 -30.43
N ALA A 269 -40.26 14.23 -30.55
CA ALA A 269 -39.24 14.46 -29.55
C ALA A 269 -39.49 15.80 -28.84
N ASN A 270 -39.36 15.82 -27.51
CA ASN A 270 -39.39 17.07 -26.75
C ASN A 270 -37.98 17.67 -26.68
N THR A 271 -37.72 18.74 -27.43
CA THR A 271 -36.41 19.43 -27.46
C THR A 271 -36.25 20.48 -26.35
N ALA A 272 -37.31 20.85 -25.64
CA ALA A 272 -37.30 21.97 -24.69
C ALA A 272 -37.13 21.54 -23.21
N ALA A 273 -37.28 20.26 -22.86
CA ALA A 273 -37.41 19.87 -21.45
C ALA A 273 -36.84 18.49 -21.02
N ASN A 274 -35.87 17.88 -21.73
CA ASN A 274 -35.36 16.52 -21.41
C ASN A 274 -36.49 15.52 -21.07
N SER A 275 -37.55 15.53 -21.89
CA SER A 275 -38.84 14.88 -21.57
C SER A 275 -39.08 13.65 -22.46
N PRO A 276 -39.96 12.71 -22.02
CA PRO A 276 -40.44 11.55 -22.77
C PRO A 276 -40.59 11.76 -24.26
N LYS A 277 -40.15 10.79 -25.05
CA LYS A 277 -40.26 10.83 -26.52
C LYS A 277 -41.41 9.95 -26.93
N SER A 278 -42.30 10.44 -27.79
CA SER A 278 -43.55 9.74 -28.07
C SER A 278 -43.57 9.17 -29.48
N ILE A 279 -44.09 7.95 -29.63
CA ILE A 279 -44.46 7.39 -30.93
C ILE A 279 -45.96 7.58 -31.13
N ALA A 280 -46.34 8.02 -32.33
CA ALA A 280 -47.73 8.05 -32.77
C ALA A 280 -48.02 6.92 -33.78
N PHE A 281 -49.08 6.18 -33.54
CA PHE A 281 -49.63 5.18 -34.46
C PHE A 281 -50.81 5.78 -35.23
N LYS A 282 -50.82 5.60 -36.56
CA LYS A 282 -51.96 5.96 -37.40
C LYS A 282 -52.94 4.81 -37.54
N VAL A 283 -54.22 5.16 -37.61
CA VAL A 283 -55.32 4.26 -37.96
C VAL A 283 -56.14 4.93 -39.07
N ASN A 284 -56.52 4.18 -40.11
CA ASN A 284 -57.43 4.66 -41.18
C ASN A 284 -56.96 5.86 -42.01
N GLU A 285 -55.67 5.92 -42.38
CA GLU A 285 -55.06 6.94 -43.27
C GLU A 285 -54.92 8.36 -42.68
N TYR A 286 -55.30 8.58 -41.42
CA TYR A 286 -55.07 9.85 -40.73
C TYR A 286 -53.65 9.88 -40.13
N ASP A 287 -52.83 10.85 -40.56
CA ASP A 287 -51.46 11.06 -40.07
C ASP A 287 -51.43 12.25 -39.10
N ILE A 288 -50.94 12.02 -37.88
CA ILE A 288 -50.74 13.06 -36.87
C ILE A 288 -49.49 13.85 -37.30
N GLN A 289 -49.68 15.09 -37.79
CA GLN A 289 -48.58 15.92 -38.34
C GLN A 289 -47.80 16.68 -37.25
N HIS A 290 -48.48 17.13 -36.19
CA HIS A 290 -47.92 17.96 -35.14
C HIS A 290 -48.49 17.55 -33.77
N TYR A 291 -47.62 17.39 -32.78
CA TYR A 291 -47.99 17.12 -31.39
C TYR A 291 -47.06 17.89 -30.48
N ASP A 292 -47.63 18.78 -29.66
CA ASP A 292 -46.92 19.50 -28.63
C ASP A 292 -46.72 18.58 -27.43
N VAL A 293 -45.52 18.00 -27.33
CA VAL A 293 -45.17 17.07 -26.24
C VAL A 293 -45.14 17.78 -24.88
N VAL A 294 -44.90 19.10 -24.84
CA VAL A 294 -44.81 19.92 -23.62
C VAL A 294 -46.20 20.23 -23.09
N ASN A 295 -47.08 20.73 -23.96
CA ASN A 295 -48.43 21.17 -23.60
C ASN A 295 -49.51 20.10 -23.84
N GLN A 296 -49.12 18.91 -24.30
CA GLN A 296 -49.95 17.71 -24.50
C GLN A 296 -51.12 17.93 -25.48
N LYS A 297 -50.84 18.65 -26.58
CA LYS A 297 -51.84 19.13 -27.55
C LYS A 297 -51.56 18.69 -28.98
N THR A 298 -52.61 18.43 -29.75
CA THR A 298 -52.55 18.20 -31.21
C THR A 298 -53.37 19.26 -31.94
N ASP A 299 -52.83 19.79 -33.03
CA ASP A 299 -53.45 20.93 -33.74
C ASP A 299 -54.35 20.50 -34.93
N LEU A 300 -54.48 19.19 -35.21
CA LEU A 300 -55.22 18.68 -36.38
C LEU A 300 -56.03 17.39 -36.10
N GLN A 301 -57.22 17.31 -36.72
CA GLN A 301 -58.19 16.20 -36.63
C GLN A 301 -57.64 14.89 -37.25
N GLY A 302 -57.14 13.99 -36.42
CA GLY A 302 -56.81 12.61 -36.78
C GLY A 302 -56.93 11.68 -35.58
N LYS A 303 -57.32 10.42 -35.80
CA LYS A 303 -57.43 9.40 -34.74
C LYS A 303 -56.12 8.59 -34.67
N GLY A 304 -55.45 8.58 -33.52
CA GLY A 304 -54.22 7.81 -33.35
C GLY A 304 -53.92 7.47 -31.90
N PHE A 305 -52.93 6.60 -31.69
CA PHE A 305 -52.46 6.20 -30.36
C PHE A 305 -51.10 6.80 -30.10
N PHE A 306 -50.89 7.37 -28.90
CA PHE A 306 -49.60 7.88 -28.46
C PHE A 306 -48.99 6.96 -27.40
N VAL A 307 -47.74 6.57 -27.61
CA VAL A 307 -46.99 5.72 -26.69
C VAL A 307 -45.68 6.44 -26.34
N PRO A 308 -45.48 6.85 -25.07
CA PRO A 308 -44.21 7.41 -24.65
C PRO A 308 -43.15 6.30 -24.59
N VAL A 309 -41.94 6.62 -25.00
CA VAL A 309 -40.78 5.75 -25.10
C VAL A 309 -39.54 6.47 -24.55
N PHE A 310 -38.71 5.71 -23.85
CA PHE A 310 -37.53 6.20 -23.15
C PHE A 310 -36.33 5.34 -23.50
N ARG A 311 -35.27 5.92 -24.06
CA ARG A 311 -34.02 5.20 -24.34
C ARG A 311 -33.11 5.22 -23.12
N LEU A 312 -32.54 4.07 -22.77
CA LEU A 312 -31.61 3.91 -21.65
C LEU A 312 -30.13 4.03 -22.09
N ASN A 313 -29.82 4.05 -23.40
CA ASN A 313 -28.43 3.97 -23.90
C ASN A 313 -28.08 4.92 -25.07
N GLY A 314 -28.69 6.10 -25.18
CA GLY A 314 -28.35 7.12 -26.21
C GLY A 314 -28.66 6.76 -27.68
N GLU A 315 -28.31 7.64 -28.64
CA GLU A 315 -28.46 7.41 -30.09
C GLU A 315 -27.68 6.18 -30.60
N ASN A 316 -28.29 5.40 -31.52
CA ASN A 316 -27.72 4.22 -32.19
C ASN A 316 -27.35 3.01 -31.29
N ALA A 317 -28.09 2.79 -30.20
CA ALA A 317 -27.94 1.61 -29.33
C ALA A 317 -28.44 0.31 -29.97
N PHE A 318 -27.80 -0.15 -31.04
CA PHE A 318 -28.03 -1.49 -31.60
C PHE A 318 -27.13 -2.51 -30.91
N GLU A 319 -27.71 -3.65 -30.52
CA GLU A 319 -27.00 -4.79 -29.92
C GLU A 319 -26.16 -4.42 -28.68
N ILE A 320 -26.83 -4.00 -27.60
CA ILE A 320 -26.16 -3.91 -26.31
C ILE A 320 -25.83 -5.31 -25.78
N SER A 321 -24.68 -5.45 -25.11
CA SER A 321 -24.32 -6.73 -24.51
C SER A 321 -25.30 -7.12 -23.40
N ASP A 322 -25.45 -8.42 -23.14
CA ASP A 322 -26.26 -8.93 -22.02
C ASP A 322 -25.86 -8.25 -20.68
N GLN A 323 -24.56 -7.94 -20.52
CA GLN A 323 -24.01 -7.23 -19.36
C GLN A 323 -24.50 -5.78 -19.27
N LYS A 324 -24.43 -5.04 -20.38
CA LYS A 324 -24.87 -3.64 -20.40
C LYS A 324 -26.39 -3.54 -20.19
N ALA A 325 -27.16 -4.49 -20.71
CA ALA A 325 -28.60 -4.56 -20.45
C ALA A 325 -28.93 -4.74 -18.96
N LEU A 326 -28.25 -5.68 -18.28
CA LEU A 326 -28.43 -5.88 -16.85
C LEU A 326 -28.01 -4.65 -16.04
N GLN A 327 -26.89 -4.02 -16.40
CA GLN A 327 -26.43 -2.80 -15.76
C GLN A 327 -27.49 -1.69 -15.86
N LEU A 328 -28.09 -1.48 -17.03
CA LEU A 328 -29.16 -0.51 -17.23
C LEU A 328 -30.41 -0.87 -16.41
N TRP A 329 -30.74 -2.15 -16.24
CA TRP A 329 -31.85 -2.55 -15.36
C TRP A 329 -31.57 -2.19 -13.91
N LEU A 330 -30.37 -2.46 -13.39
CA LEU A 330 -29.99 -2.15 -12.02
C LEU A 330 -29.90 -0.63 -11.76
N GLU A 331 -29.29 0.13 -12.68
CA GLU A 331 -29.18 1.60 -12.63
C GLU A 331 -30.54 2.29 -12.51
N ASN A 332 -31.56 1.71 -13.14
CA ASN A 332 -32.91 2.27 -13.20
C ASN A 332 -33.90 1.55 -12.27
N GLY A 333 -33.41 0.68 -11.38
CA GLY A 333 -34.23 -0.05 -10.42
C GLY A 333 -35.29 -0.95 -11.05
N LEU A 334 -35.08 -1.47 -12.27
CA LEU A 334 -36.08 -2.26 -13.00
C LEU A 334 -36.11 -3.70 -12.52
N VAL A 335 -37.29 -4.25 -12.25
CA VAL A 335 -37.46 -5.64 -11.80
C VAL A 335 -38.21 -6.47 -12.84
N PRO A 336 -37.55 -7.43 -13.53
CA PRO A 336 -38.16 -8.18 -14.62
C PRO A 336 -39.19 -9.20 -14.13
N SER A 337 -40.29 -9.28 -14.86
CA SER A 337 -41.30 -10.33 -14.70
C SER A 337 -40.82 -11.66 -15.29
N GLY A 338 -41.37 -12.77 -14.77
CA GLY A 338 -41.09 -14.11 -15.27
C GLY A 338 -39.97 -14.87 -14.54
N LEU A 339 -39.39 -14.26 -13.50
CA LEU A 339 -38.52 -14.98 -12.56
C LEU A 339 -39.34 -15.90 -11.64
N SER A 340 -38.76 -17.04 -11.26
CA SER A 340 -39.31 -17.85 -10.18
C SER A 340 -39.14 -17.13 -8.84
N ALA A 341 -39.90 -17.50 -7.80
CA ALA A 341 -39.82 -16.85 -6.49
C ALA A 341 -38.41 -16.89 -5.87
N GLU A 342 -37.64 -17.97 -6.12
CA GLU A 342 -36.25 -18.08 -5.67
C GLU A 342 -35.33 -17.11 -6.43
N ARG A 343 -35.48 -17.03 -7.75
CA ARG A 343 -34.69 -16.14 -8.62
C ARG A 343 -35.01 -14.67 -8.41
N GLN A 344 -36.27 -14.36 -8.07
CA GLN A 344 -36.70 -13.02 -7.73
C GLN A 344 -35.92 -12.50 -6.51
N LYS A 345 -35.81 -13.30 -5.45
CA LYS A 345 -35.03 -12.95 -4.24
C LYS A 345 -33.55 -12.69 -4.55
N GLU A 346 -32.94 -13.50 -5.41
CA GLU A 346 -31.54 -13.31 -5.83
C GLU A 346 -31.35 -12.01 -6.62
N TYR A 347 -32.32 -11.66 -7.49
CA TYR A 347 -32.31 -10.39 -8.24
C TYR A 347 -32.51 -9.18 -7.32
N ASP A 348 -33.47 -9.26 -6.39
CA ASP A 348 -33.77 -8.19 -5.44
C ASP A 348 -32.56 -7.91 -4.53
N TYR A 349 -31.86 -8.96 -4.08
CA TYR A 349 -30.62 -8.83 -3.33
C TYR A 349 -29.52 -8.13 -4.14
N LEU A 350 -29.32 -8.51 -5.40
CA LEU A 350 -28.37 -7.83 -6.30
C LEU A 350 -28.71 -6.36 -6.51
N LEU A 351 -29.99 -6.05 -6.75
CA LEU A 351 -30.46 -4.67 -6.92
C LEU A 351 -30.24 -3.86 -5.66
N THR A 352 -30.51 -4.44 -4.49
CA THR A 352 -30.29 -3.81 -3.20
C THR A 352 -28.81 -3.48 -2.98
N LEU A 353 -27.89 -4.43 -3.23
CA LEU A 353 -26.45 -4.19 -3.16
C LEU A 353 -25.99 -3.10 -4.15
N TYR A 354 -26.57 -3.06 -5.35
CA TYR A 354 -26.29 -2.02 -6.34
C TYR A 354 -26.65 -0.63 -5.83
N LEU A 355 -27.87 -0.47 -5.31
CA LEU A 355 -28.40 0.81 -4.87
C LEU A 355 -27.63 1.37 -3.68
N LEU A 356 -27.19 0.51 -2.75
CA LEU A 356 -26.50 0.94 -1.52
C LEU A 356 -25.06 1.41 -1.74
N LYS A 357 -24.37 0.91 -2.76
CA LYS A 357 -22.91 1.13 -2.90
C LYS A 357 -22.54 2.62 -3.02
N ASP A 358 -23.44 3.40 -3.63
CA ASP A 358 -23.21 4.81 -3.99
C ASP A 358 -24.02 5.82 -3.16
N LEU A 359 -24.73 5.37 -2.11
CA LEU A 359 -25.50 6.27 -1.25
C LEU A 359 -24.60 7.20 -0.43
N ASP A 360 -25.12 8.39 -0.11
CA ASP A 360 -24.57 9.25 0.92
C ASP A 360 -24.75 8.63 2.32
N HIS A 361 -24.08 9.20 3.32
CA HIS A 361 -24.02 8.62 4.66
C HIS A 361 -25.39 8.52 5.35
N GLU A 362 -26.23 9.54 5.20
CA GLU A 362 -27.52 9.62 5.88
C GLU A 362 -28.53 8.65 5.27
N THR A 363 -28.59 8.61 3.93
CA THR A 363 -29.47 7.68 3.21
C THR A 363 -29.05 6.22 3.41
N PHE A 364 -27.75 5.92 3.37
CA PHE A 364 -27.26 4.56 3.63
C PHE A 364 -27.63 4.08 5.03
N GLN A 365 -27.52 4.92 6.06
CA GLN A 365 -27.90 4.52 7.43
C GLN A 365 -29.39 4.15 7.54
N LYS A 366 -30.26 4.85 6.81
CA LYS A 366 -31.70 4.59 6.82
C LYS A 366 -32.04 3.26 6.13
N GLU A 367 -31.39 2.98 5.01
CA GLU A 367 -31.67 1.78 4.20
C GLU A 367 -31.00 0.51 4.75
N LEU A 368 -29.86 0.65 5.45
CA LEU A 368 -29.03 -0.47 5.90
C LEU A 368 -29.74 -1.55 6.76
N PRO A 369 -30.61 -1.22 7.74
CA PRO A 369 -31.28 -2.22 8.58
C PRO A 369 -32.18 -3.18 7.79
N SER A 370 -32.53 -2.83 6.55
CA SER A 370 -33.41 -3.62 5.68
C SER A 370 -32.68 -4.76 4.94
N ILE A 371 -31.34 -4.82 5.01
CA ILE A 371 -30.52 -5.80 4.29
C ILE A 371 -30.10 -6.95 5.19
N SER A 372 -30.32 -8.17 4.70
CA SER A 372 -29.66 -9.37 5.23
C SER A 372 -28.30 -9.54 4.59
N ILE A 373 -27.22 -9.46 5.36
CA ILE A 373 -25.87 -9.83 4.89
C ILE A 373 -25.72 -11.35 5.00
N ASP A 374 -25.36 -12.01 3.90
CA ASP A 374 -25.05 -13.44 3.93
C ASP A 374 -23.82 -13.69 4.82
N SER A 375 -24.02 -14.42 5.92
CA SER A 375 -22.94 -14.78 6.86
C SER A 375 -21.81 -15.54 6.18
N LYS A 376 -22.06 -16.24 5.06
CA LYS A 376 -21.00 -16.90 4.28
C LYS A 376 -19.97 -15.92 3.73
N ALA A 377 -20.39 -14.71 3.34
CA ALA A 377 -19.47 -13.70 2.83
C ALA A 377 -18.55 -13.16 3.93
N ILE A 378 -19.07 -13.04 5.15
CA ILE A 378 -18.29 -12.68 6.32
C ILE A 378 -17.31 -13.80 6.66
N ILE A 379 -17.77 -15.06 6.70
CA ILE A 379 -16.94 -16.24 6.92
C ILE A 379 -15.78 -16.27 5.90
N GLU A 380 -16.08 -16.09 4.62
CA GLU A 380 -15.06 -16.08 3.57
C GLU A 380 -14.09 -14.91 3.72
N LYS A 381 -14.58 -13.71 4.07
CA LYS A 381 -13.73 -12.55 4.35
C LYS A 381 -12.75 -12.85 5.50
N LEU A 382 -13.24 -13.43 6.60
CA LEU A 382 -12.42 -13.76 7.76
C LEU A 382 -11.36 -14.82 7.42
N LEU A 383 -11.78 -15.91 6.76
CA LEU A 383 -10.85 -16.99 6.37
C LEU A 383 -9.79 -16.50 5.37
N ASN A 384 -10.13 -15.57 4.48
CA ASN A 384 -9.22 -14.99 3.50
C ASN A 384 -8.52 -13.71 3.99
N SER A 385 -8.67 -13.32 5.25
CA SER A 385 -8.19 -12.01 5.74
C SER A 385 -6.69 -11.82 5.49
N GLU A 386 -5.84 -12.80 5.82
CA GLU A 386 -4.40 -12.74 5.53
C GLU A 386 -4.06 -12.98 4.05
N LYS A 387 -4.88 -13.75 3.33
CA LYS A 387 -4.73 -13.92 1.88
C LYS A 387 -4.90 -12.60 1.14
N VAL A 388 -5.88 -11.82 1.56
CA VAL A 388 -6.16 -10.48 1.02
C VAL A 388 -5.07 -9.49 1.44
N ARG A 389 -4.64 -9.48 2.71
CA ARG A 389 -3.65 -8.51 3.22
C ARG A 389 -2.23 -8.76 2.70
N ALA A 390 -1.76 -10.01 2.72
CA ALA A 390 -0.35 -10.36 2.50
C ALA A 390 -0.11 -11.61 1.65
N ASP A 391 -1.12 -12.09 0.91
CA ASP A 391 -1.04 -13.30 0.08
C ASP A 391 -0.72 -14.61 0.85
N ILE A 392 -0.95 -14.60 2.17
CA ILE A 392 -0.80 -15.78 3.03
C ILE A 392 -1.96 -16.76 2.78
N VAL A 393 -1.69 -18.06 2.87
CA VAL A 393 -2.70 -19.10 2.63
C VAL A 393 -3.97 -18.87 3.45
N THR A 394 -5.11 -19.12 2.83
CA THR A 394 -6.44 -19.03 3.46
C THR A 394 -6.51 -19.93 4.70
N TYR A 395 -7.10 -19.42 5.78
CA TYR A 395 -7.39 -20.24 6.96
C TYR A 395 -8.42 -21.32 6.64
N ASP A 396 -8.27 -22.49 7.27
CA ASP A 396 -9.25 -23.56 7.12
C ASP A 396 -10.55 -23.24 7.89
N GLU A 397 -11.69 -23.78 7.43
CA GLU A 397 -13.01 -23.48 8.00
C GLU A 397 -13.15 -23.85 9.49
N LYS A 398 -12.35 -24.80 10.01
CA LYS A 398 -12.36 -25.13 11.44
C LYS A 398 -11.82 -23.99 12.30
N MET A 399 -11.13 -23.00 11.72
CA MET A 399 -10.76 -21.77 12.42
C MET A 399 -11.98 -21.08 13.05
N LEU A 400 -13.13 -21.11 12.39
CA LEU A 400 -14.34 -20.39 12.83
C LEU A 400 -15.34 -21.28 13.55
N THR A 401 -15.17 -22.61 13.54
CA THR A 401 -16.17 -23.55 14.08
C THR A 401 -15.64 -24.46 15.18
N ASP A 402 -14.32 -24.60 15.36
CA ASP A 402 -13.74 -25.38 16.45
C ASP A 402 -13.71 -24.57 17.76
N PRO A 403 -14.30 -25.07 18.86
CA PRO A 403 -14.34 -24.35 20.13
C PRO A 403 -12.98 -23.97 20.72
N ASN A 404 -11.89 -24.65 20.37
CA ASN A 404 -10.54 -24.31 20.85
C ASN A 404 -9.80 -23.34 19.93
N ARG A 405 -10.39 -23.01 18.78
CA ARG A 405 -9.88 -22.05 17.81
C ARG A 405 -10.78 -20.82 17.79
N GLY A 406 -10.57 -19.95 16.83
CA GLY A 406 -11.36 -18.76 16.60
C GLY A 406 -10.58 -17.76 15.78
N HIS A 407 -11.20 -16.66 15.37
CA HIS A 407 -10.52 -15.60 14.63
C HIS A 407 -10.28 -14.37 15.51
N TRP A 408 -9.12 -13.72 15.37
CA TRP A 408 -8.77 -12.52 16.17
C TRP A 408 -9.68 -11.33 15.87
N ASP A 409 -10.01 -11.11 14.60
CA ASP A 409 -10.81 -9.95 14.17
C ASP A 409 -12.27 -10.02 14.64
N LEU A 410 -12.69 -11.12 15.28
CA LEU A 410 -13.99 -11.28 15.94
C LEU A 410 -13.96 -10.94 17.43
N TRP A 411 -12.77 -10.77 18.02
CA TRP A 411 -12.65 -10.46 19.44
C TRP A 411 -13.17 -9.04 19.71
N PRO A 412 -14.01 -8.84 20.75
CA PRO A 412 -14.60 -7.53 21.01
C PRO A 412 -13.56 -6.43 21.19
N VAL A 413 -13.77 -5.31 20.49
CA VAL A 413 -12.95 -4.10 20.58
C VAL A 413 -13.74 -3.01 21.28
N LEU A 414 -13.08 -2.24 22.15
CA LEU A 414 -13.67 -1.05 22.74
C LEU A 414 -13.60 0.08 21.71
N HIS A 415 -14.73 0.41 21.08
CA HIS A 415 -14.87 1.57 20.20
C HIS A 415 -15.41 2.78 20.98
N GLU A 416 -14.93 3.98 20.64
CA GLU A 416 -15.53 5.25 21.07
C GLU A 416 -16.85 5.52 20.31
N ASP A 417 -16.93 5.08 19.05
CA ASP A 417 -18.11 5.19 18.19
C ASP A 417 -19.13 4.07 18.47
N LYS A 418 -20.40 4.29 18.09
CA LYS A 418 -21.46 3.26 18.11
C LYS A 418 -21.37 2.38 16.85
N PRO A 419 -20.86 1.14 16.92
CA PRO A 419 -20.74 0.29 15.74
C PRO A 419 -22.10 -0.30 15.32
N LEU A 420 -22.13 -0.83 14.11
CA LEU A 420 -23.23 -1.64 13.59
C LEU A 420 -23.03 -3.10 14.00
N MET A 421 -24.08 -3.73 14.52
CA MET A 421 -24.10 -5.16 14.79
C MET A 421 -24.77 -5.90 13.64
N ILE A 422 -24.07 -6.89 13.11
CA ILE A 422 -24.57 -7.77 12.05
C ILE A 422 -24.79 -9.15 12.67
N LYS A 423 -26.04 -9.60 12.71
CA LYS A 423 -26.43 -10.93 13.18
C LYS A 423 -25.94 -11.99 12.19
N LEU A 424 -25.39 -13.06 12.72
CA LEU A 424 -24.94 -14.21 11.96
C LEU A 424 -26.01 -15.31 11.97
N ASN A 425 -26.10 -16.04 10.86
CA ASN A 425 -26.98 -17.20 10.74
C ASN A 425 -26.50 -18.37 11.62
N ASP A 426 -25.18 -18.53 11.69
CA ASP A 426 -24.51 -19.56 12.48
C ASP A 426 -23.54 -18.90 13.45
N GLU A 427 -23.39 -19.51 14.63
CA GLU A 427 -22.42 -19.09 15.63
C GLU A 427 -20.99 -19.44 15.17
N ILE A 428 -20.08 -18.48 15.27
CA ILE A 428 -18.66 -18.65 14.93
C ILE A 428 -17.77 -18.30 16.12
N MET A 429 -16.55 -18.80 16.13
CA MET A 429 -15.64 -18.65 17.27
C MET A 429 -14.73 -17.43 17.12
N ALA A 430 -14.74 -16.53 18.10
CA ALA A 430 -13.74 -15.50 18.30
C ALA A 430 -12.57 -16.03 19.14
N ARG A 431 -11.35 -15.60 18.82
CA ARG A 431 -10.13 -15.96 19.53
C ARG A 431 -9.60 -14.76 20.29
N ASN A 432 -9.35 -14.93 21.59
CA ASN A 432 -8.69 -13.90 22.39
C ASN A 432 -7.24 -13.75 21.92
N PRO A 433 -6.85 -12.61 21.31
CA PRO A 433 -5.49 -12.46 20.80
C PRO A 433 -4.44 -12.54 21.90
N LYS A 434 -4.79 -12.23 23.16
CA LYS A 434 -3.86 -12.34 24.30
C LYS A 434 -3.36 -13.77 24.52
N MET A 435 -4.17 -14.76 24.13
CA MET A 435 -3.83 -16.18 24.28
C MET A 435 -2.91 -16.71 23.19
N ASP A 436 -2.59 -15.90 22.19
CA ASP A 436 -1.65 -16.25 21.13
C ASP A 436 -0.35 -15.44 21.21
N ILE A 437 -0.15 -14.70 22.30
CA ILE A 437 1.12 -14.04 22.59
C ILE A 437 2.17 -15.08 22.91
N ARG A 438 3.30 -15.00 22.22
CA ARG A 438 4.52 -15.71 22.54
C ARG A 438 5.23 -14.95 23.65
N GLU A 439 4.87 -15.24 24.90
CA GLU A 439 5.35 -14.51 26.08
C GLU A 439 6.89 -14.49 26.19
N ASP A 440 7.54 -15.62 25.91
CA ASP A 440 9.01 -15.76 25.85
C ASP A 440 9.56 -15.58 24.41
N GLY A 441 8.69 -15.19 23.47
CA GLY A 441 8.98 -15.08 22.05
C GLY A 441 9.84 -13.86 21.73
N VAL A 442 10.99 -14.10 21.09
CA VAL A 442 11.87 -13.05 20.57
C VAL A 442 12.08 -13.23 19.08
N VAL A 443 12.08 -12.13 18.34
CA VAL A 443 12.31 -12.09 16.89
C VAL A 443 13.58 -11.32 16.56
N GLY A 444 14.50 -11.95 15.85
CA GLY A 444 15.69 -11.31 15.25
C GLY A 444 15.44 -10.98 13.78
N ILE A 445 15.61 -9.73 13.38
CA ILE A 445 15.41 -9.26 12.00
C ILE A 445 16.73 -8.73 11.45
N ASP A 446 17.27 -9.43 10.47
CA ASP A 446 18.34 -8.89 9.63
C ASP A 446 17.72 -8.13 8.45
N PHE A 447 17.52 -6.82 8.62
CA PHE A 447 17.06 -5.94 7.55
C PHE A 447 18.22 -5.65 6.60
N GLY A 448 18.49 -6.55 5.65
CA GLY A 448 19.62 -6.45 4.73
C GLY A 448 19.36 -5.58 3.50
N THR A 449 20.44 -5.15 2.85
CA THR A 449 20.39 -4.28 1.65
C THR A 449 19.69 -4.94 0.46
N LYS A 450 19.83 -6.26 0.33
CA LYS A 450 19.29 -7.03 -0.79
C LYS A 450 18.22 -8.01 -0.36
N SER A 451 18.46 -8.66 0.77
CA SER A 451 17.55 -9.61 1.35
C SER A 451 17.40 -9.40 2.86
N THR A 452 16.20 -9.65 3.35
CA THR A 452 15.82 -9.63 4.76
C THR A 452 15.64 -11.06 5.26
N VAL A 453 16.21 -11.35 6.43
CA VAL A 453 16.08 -12.63 7.13
C VAL A 453 15.39 -12.39 8.47
N VAL A 454 14.48 -13.28 8.85
CA VAL A 454 13.80 -13.24 10.14
C VAL A 454 13.99 -14.58 10.83
N VAL A 455 14.39 -14.56 12.11
CA VAL A 455 14.47 -15.73 12.98
C VAL A 455 13.68 -15.46 14.25
N TYR A 456 13.28 -16.54 14.93
CA TYR A 456 12.57 -16.44 16.20
C TYR A 456 13.05 -17.51 17.18
N GLN A 457 12.86 -17.22 18.46
CA GLN A 457 13.08 -18.12 19.58
C GLN A 457 11.87 -18.01 20.52
N GLU A 458 11.42 -19.12 21.10
CA GLU A 458 10.27 -19.18 22.02
C GLU A 458 10.70 -19.82 23.36
N GLU A 459 9.92 -20.76 23.90
CA GLU A 459 10.21 -21.41 25.20
C GLU A 459 11.51 -22.22 25.20
N SER A 460 11.91 -22.77 24.05
CA SER A 460 13.18 -23.48 23.91
C SER A 460 14.29 -22.53 23.49
N ASP A 461 15.53 -22.83 23.88
CA ASP A 461 16.71 -22.08 23.43
C ASP A 461 17.06 -22.32 21.95
N VAL A 462 16.24 -23.08 21.22
CA VAL A 462 16.38 -23.29 19.77
C VAL A 462 15.89 -22.06 19.01
N THR A 463 16.76 -21.46 18.20
CA THR A 463 16.40 -20.40 17.26
C THR A 463 16.07 -21.02 15.90
N LEU A 464 14.97 -20.59 15.28
CA LEU A 464 14.52 -21.08 13.97
C LEU A 464 14.29 -19.92 12.99
N PRO A 465 14.57 -20.10 11.68
CA PRO A 465 14.22 -19.10 10.68
C PRO A 465 12.72 -19.10 10.41
N MET A 466 12.19 -17.93 10.04
CA MET A 466 10.78 -17.69 9.76
C MET A 466 10.58 -17.38 8.28
N ARG A 467 9.58 -18.03 7.66
CA ARG A 467 9.17 -17.74 6.28
C ARG A 467 8.39 -16.41 6.26
N VAL A 468 9.04 -15.35 5.83
CA VAL A 468 8.43 -14.04 5.58
C VAL A 468 8.39 -13.79 4.07
N GLY A 469 7.41 -13.09 3.51
CA GLY A 469 7.38 -12.81 2.06
C GLY A 469 6.97 -13.97 1.14
N VAL A 470 6.67 -15.15 1.68
CA VAL A 470 6.01 -16.27 0.98
C VAL A 470 4.82 -16.76 1.78
N GLY A 471 3.65 -16.82 1.14
CA GLY A 471 2.37 -17.10 1.81
C GLY A 471 1.86 -18.53 1.68
N TYR A 472 2.41 -19.35 0.79
CA TYR A 472 1.93 -20.71 0.51
C TYR A 472 2.51 -21.75 1.48
N TYR A 473 1.96 -21.83 2.69
CA TYR A 473 2.49 -22.71 3.74
C TYR A 473 2.30 -24.21 3.49
N ASN A 474 1.49 -24.59 2.51
CA ASN A 474 1.18 -25.97 2.16
C ASN A 474 2.18 -26.62 1.19
N THR A 475 3.23 -25.92 0.77
CA THR A 475 4.30 -26.48 -0.08
C THR A 475 5.51 -26.86 0.76
N GLU A 476 6.35 -27.74 0.20
CA GLU A 476 7.65 -28.08 0.78
C GLU A 476 8.50 -26.82 0.97
N VAL A 477 9.19 -26.74 2.11
CA VAL A 477 10.06 -25.62 2.44
C VAL A 477 11.31 -25.67 1.57
N GLN A 478 11.69 -24.53 1.00
CA GLN A 478 12.92 -24.32 0.25
C GLN A 478 13.82 -23.34 1.00
N ASP A 479 15.11 -23.39 0.72
CA ASP A 479 16.14 -22.51 1.30
C ASP A 479 15.84 -21.02 1.06
N TRP A 480 15.46 -20.67 -0.15
CA TRP A 480 15.15 -19.29 -0.56
C TRP A 480 13.90 -18.71 0.11
N HIS A 481 13.07 -19.52 0.78
CA HIS A 481 11.94 -19.01 1.57
C HIS A 481 12.39 -18.20 2.80
N TYR A 482 13.63 -18.40 3.26
CA TYR A 482 14.19 -17.74 4.44
C TYR A 482 15.08 -16.54 4.12
N GLU A 483 15.30 -16.26 2.83
CA GLU A 483 16.05 -15.10 2.35
C GLU A 483 15.17 -14.28 1.39
N ASN A 484 14.66 -13.15 1.85
CA ASN A 484 13.57 -12.44 1.19
C ASN A 484 14.01 -11.13 0.57
N PRO A 485 13.88 -10.92 -0.76
CA PRO A 485 14.25 -9.67 -1.39
C PRO A 485 13.69 -8.44 -0.66
N THR A 486 14.54 -7.46 -0.38
CA THR A 486 14.16 -6.19 0.25
C THR A 486 13.57 -5.24 -0.80
N VAL A 487 12.47 -5.67 -1.41
CA VAL A 487 11.83 -5.01 -2.55
C VAL A 487 10.34 -4.80 -2.28
N MET A 488 9.82 -3.65 -2.70
CA MET A 488 8.40 -3.31 -2.65
C MET A 488 7.92 -2.83 -4.02
N GLU A 489 6.71 -3.19 -4.40
CA GLU A 489 6.02 -2.66 -5.57
C GLU A 489 4.72 -1.98 -5.16
N PHE A 490 4.51 -0.76 -5.66
CA PHE A 490 3.33 0.06 -5.45
C PHE A 490 2.44 0.02 -6.69
N ILE A 491 1.26 -0.57 -6.55
CA ILE A 491 0.29 -0.74 -7.65
C ILE A 491 -0.76 0.37 -7.56
N ASP A 492 -1.36 0.55 -6.38
CA ASP A 492 -2.35 1.61 -6.07
C ASP A 492 -2.07 2.19 -4.67
N LEU A 493 -1.13 3.12 -4.60
CA LEU A 493 -0.62 3.62 -3.32
C LEU A 493 -1.67 4.45 -2.57
N LYS A 494 -2.55 5.16 -3.29
CA LYS A 494 -3.62 5.94 -2.64
C LYS A 494 -4.60 5.02 -1.93
N ASN A 495 -5.11 4.01 -2.64
CA ASN A 495 -6.03 3.04 -2.09
C ASN A 495 -5.39 2.27 -0.91
N PHE A 496 -4.12 1.87 -1.04
CA PHE A 496 -3.38 1.25 0.05
C PHE A 496 -3.35 2.13 1.31
N MET A 497 -2.96 3.41 1.16
CA MET A 497 -2.83 4.33 2.29
C MET A 497 -4.19 4.63 2.95
N GLU A 498 -5.28 4.67 2.18
CA GLU A 498 -6.63 4.82 2.72
C GLU A 498 -7.03 3.67 3.64
N PHE A 499 -6.71 2.42 3.28
CA PHE A 499 -6.93 1.26 4.16
C PHE A 499 -5.93 1.23 5.31
N TYR A 500 -4.67 1.53 5.05
CA TYR A 500 -3.61 1.53 6.06
C TYR A 500 -3.91 2.50 7.21
N LEU A 501 -4.44 3.68 6.90
CA LEU A 501 -4.75 4.72 7.89
C LEU A 501 -6.10 4.50 8.60
N GLU A 502 -6.95 3.58 8.12
CA GLU A 502 -8.30 3.38 8.65
C GLU A 502 -8.35 2.78 10.06
N LYS A 503 -7.38 1.92 10.39
CA LYS A 503 -7.33 1.23 11.69
C LYS A 503 -5.95 1.32 12.30
N GLU A 504 -5.89 1.38 13.63
CA GLU A 504 -4.62 1.32 14.38
C GLU A 504 -3.96 -0.06 14.31
N GLY A 505 -4.77 -1.12 14.22
CA GLY A 505 -4.31 -2.50 14.18
C GLY A 505 -5.00 -3.31 13.11
N ARG A 506 -4.23 -4.15 12.41
CA ARG A 506 -4.70 -5.08 11.36
C ARG A 506 -5.64 -4.41 10.35
N PRO A 507 -5.19 -3.32 9.67
CA PRO A 507 -6.00 -2.66 8.66
C PRO A 507 -6.36 -3.60 7.50
N GLU A 508 -7.43 -3.29 6.78
CA GLU A 508 -7.93 -4.07 5.63
C GLU A 508 -7.15 -3.77 4.34
N THR A 509 -5.83 -3.59 4.44
CA THR A 509 -4.93 -3.38 3.28
C THR A 509 -5.02 -4.55 2.31
N LYS A 510 -4.71 -4.33 1.03
CA LYS A 510 -4.77 -5.39 0.02
C LYS A 510 -3.41 -5.61 -0.62
N TRP A 511 -3.03 -6.88 -0.77
CA TRP A 511 -1.84 -7.31 -1.50
C TRP A 511 -1.83 -6.83 -2.95
N GLN A 512 -3.00 -6.61 -3.54
CA GLN A 512 -3.13 -6.10 -4.90
C GLN A 512 -2.77 -4.62 -5.04
N ASP A 513 -2.68 -3.87 -3.93
CA ASP A 513 -2.32 -2.45 -3.93
C ASP A 513 -0.81 -2.26 -3.72
N VAL A 514 -0.19 -3.08 -2.86
CA VAL A 514 1.26 -3.10 -2.60
C VAL A 514 1.72 -4.56 -2.44
N THR A 515 2.78 -4.95 -3.16
CA THR A 515 3.42 -6.26 -2.99
C THR A 515 4.86 -6.09 -2.50
N VAL A 516 5.41 -7.13 -1.88
CA VAL A 516 6.79 -7.14 -1.37
C VAL A 516 7.54 -8.41 -1.75
N SER A 517 8.84 -8.44 -1.48
CA SER A 517 9.70 -9.64 -1.60
C SER A 517 9.74 -10.20 -3.03
N HIS A 518 9.74 -11.53 -3.17
CA HIS A 518 9.83 -12.27 -4.41
C HIS A 518 8.82 -11.83 -5.46
N THR A 519 7.58 -11.50 -5.07
CA THR A 519 6.55 -11.02 -5.99
C THR A 519 6.92 -9.66 -6.61
N ALA A 520 7.36 -8.70 -5.79
CA ALA A 520 7.80 -7.40 -6.26
C ALA A 520 9.09 -7.50 -7.11
N PHE A 521 10.03 -8.37 -6.69
CA PHE A 521 11.26 -8.62 -7.45
C PHE A 521 10.98 -9.25 -8.82
N ASN A 522 10.07 -10.23 -8.90
CA ASN A 522 9.66 -10.83 -10.17
C ASN A 522 9.00 -9.81 -11.10
N SER A 523 8.23 -8.87 -10.55
CA SER A 523 7.64 -7.77 -11.33
C SER A 523 8.71 -6.80 -11.84
N LEU A 524 9.78 -6.54 -11.08
CA LEU A 524 10.91 -5.73 -11.54
C LEU A 524 11.61 -6.37 -12.74
N MET A 525 11.85 -7.69 -12.69
CA MET A 525 12.60 -8.39 -13.72
C MET A 525 11.82 -8.64 -15.00
N ASN A 526 10.51 -8.85 -14.90
CA ASN A 526 9.65 -9.23 -16.03
C ASN A 526 8.69 -8.10 -16.47
N GLY A 527 8.76 -6.95 -15.80
CA GLY A 527 7.86 -5.81 -16.02
C GLY A 527 8.21 -4.96 -17.23
N LYS A 528 7.35 -3.99 -17.52
CA LYS A 528 7.60 -2.93 -18.50
C LYS A 528 8.51 -1.85 -17.92
N SER A 529 9.32 -1.19 -18.76
CA SER A 529 10.24 -0.15 -18.29
C SER A 529 9.54 1.05 -17.64
N ASP A 530 8.30 1.35 -18.02
CA ASP A 530 7.48 2.42 -17.45
C ASP A 530 6.93 2.13 -16.05
N HIS A 531 7.10 0.91 -15.55
CA HIS A 531 6.78 0.51 -14.18
C HIS A 531 7.98 0.57 -13.23
N TYR A 532 9.19 0.92 -13.68
CA TYR A 532 10.38 0.91 -12.83
C TYR A 532 10.21 1.74 -11.54
N TYR A 533 9.65 2.95 -11.65
CA TYR A 533 9.40 3.84 -10.51
C TYR A 533 8.24 3.39 -9.61
N SER A 534 7.52 2.33 -9.98
CA SER A 534 6.55 1.70 -9.08
C SER A 534 7.23 0.74 -8.11
N ILE A 535 8.54 0.49 -8.24
CA ILE A 535 9.27 -0.50 -7.46
C ILE A 535 10.41 0.17 -6.70
N LEU A 536 10.49 -0.12 -5.40
CA LEU A 536 11.60 0.28 -4.53
C LEU A 536 12.42 -0.95 -4.15
N ASN A 537 13.67 -1.01 -4.59
CA ASN A 537 14.59 -2.14 -4.33
C ASN A 537 15.86 -1.73 -3.57
N ASN A 538 15.95 -0.46 -3.13
CA ASN A 538 17.12 0.12 -2.47
C ASN A 538 16.73 0.81 -1.15
N LEU A 539 15.74 0.26 -0.42
CA LEU A 539 15.19 0.86 0.81
C LEU A 539 16.26 1.18 1.85
N LYS A 540 17.13 0.21 2.14
CA LYS A 540 18.20 0.36 3.13
C LYS A 540 19.23 1.41 2.69
N GLN A 541 19.63 1.40 1.41
CA GLN A 541 20.56 2.40 0.86
C GLN A 541 20.00 3.81 0.97
N TRP A 542 18.73 4.00 0.58
CA TRP A 542 18.04 5.29 0.71
C TRP A 542 17.98 5.77 2.17
N ALA A 543 17.81 4.86 3.14
CA ALA A 543 17.84 5.20 4.57
C ALA A 543 19.20 5.78 5.02
N GLY A 544 20.30 5.29 4.45
CA GLY A 544 21.66 5.72 4.76
C GLY A 544 22.11 7.01 4.07
N GLU A 545 21.39 7.49 3.05
CA GLU A 545 21.79 8.62 2.21
C GLU A 545 21.04 9.91 2.55
N LYS A 546 21.75 10.92 3.09
CA LYS A 546 21.15 12.17 3.60
C LYS A 546 20.55 13.11 2.57
N LYS A 547 20.85 12.96 1.27
CA LYS A 547 20.45 13.92 0.21
C LYS A 547 19.73 13.25 -0.96
N ASN A 548 19.39 11.98 -0.82
CA ASN A 548 18.75 11.25 -1.90
C ASN A 548 17.22 11.40 -1.81
N HIS A 549 16.63 11.90 -2.90
CA HIS A 549 15.18 11.99 -3.03
C HIS A 549 14.69 10.77 -3.81
N LEU A 550 13.68 10.10 -3.29
CA LEU A 550 13.14 8.91 -3.95
C LEU A 550 11.94 9.32 -4.80
N ARG A 551 11.97 8.95 -6.08
CA ARG A 551 10.83 9.13 -6.97
C ARG A 551 10.01 7.85 -6.97
N LEU A 552 8.73 7.99 -6.66
CA LEU A 552 7.77 6.90 -6.70
C LEU A 552 6.65 7.28 -7.65
N LYS A 553 6.32 6.37 -8.56
CA LYS A 553 5.13 6.45 -9.40
C LYS A 553 4.48 5.08 -9.44
N ASP A 554 3.32 4.94 -8.83
CA ASP A 554 2.60 3.66 -8.81
C ASP A 554 2.08 3.28 -10.22
N LYS A 555 1.63 2.03 -10.38
CA LYS A 555 1.10 1.53 -11.66
C LYS A 555 -0.20 2.22 -12.10
N LYS A 556 -0.92 2.88 -11.19
CA LYS A 556 -2.13 3.69 -11.47
C LYS A 556 -1.81 5.13 -11.87
N GLY A 557 -0.54 5.54 -11.78
CA GLY A 557 -0.05 6.83 -12.23
C GLY A 557 0.05 7.91 -11.13
N TYR A 558 -0.22 7.58 -9.86
CA TYR A 558 0.07 8.49 -8.75
C TYR A 558 1.57 8.62 -8.56
N ALA A 559 2.07 9.85 -8.59
CA ALA A 559 3.49 10.16 -8.46
C ALA A 559 3.76 11.04 -7.25
N VAL A 560 4.81 10.71 -6.50
CA VAL A 560 5.29 11.46 -5.34
C VAL A 560 6.83 11.45 -5.31
N VAL A 561 7.42 12.53 -4.81
CA VAL A 561 8.85 12.61 -4.53
C VAL A 561 9.02 12.60 -3.02
N LEU A 562 9.62 11.54 -2.49
CA LEU A 562 9.95 11.43 -1.08
C LEU A 562 11.29 12.13 -0.83
N ARG A 563 11.37 12.83 0.30
CA ARG A 563 12.58 13.52 0.77
C ARG A 563 13.64 12.51 1.19
N SER A 564 14.79 13.01 1.66
CA SER A 564 15.76 12.16 2.35
C SER A 564 15.08 11.47 3.53
N PHE A 565 15.54 10.26 3.87
CA PHE A 565 14.92 9.49 4.93
C PHE A 565 14.87 10.24 6.26
N LEU A 566 15.91 10.98 6.63
CA LEU A 566 15.95 11.78 7.86
C LEU A 566 14.97 12.96 7.85
N ASP A 567 14.70 13.53 6.68
CA ASP A 567 13.84 14.72 6.52
C ASP A 567 12.34 14.40 6.37
N LEU A 568 11.96 13.11 6.29
CA LEU A 568 10.55 12.71 6.23
C LEU A 568 9.78 13.15 7.47
N THR A 569 8.64 13.78 7.23
CA THR A 569 7.63 14.12 8.23
C THR A 569 6.70 12.92 8.51
N GLU A 570 5.97 12.95 9.63
CA GLU A 570 5.04 11.86 9.99
C GLU A 570 3.81 11.76 9.07
N GLN A 571 3.54 12.78 8.25
CA GLN A 571 2.45 12.79 7.27
C GLN A 571 2.87 12.24 5.90
N GLU A 572 4.18 12.17 5.65
CA GLU A 572 4.72 11.64 4.40
C GLU A 572 4.81 10.12 4.45
N ILE A 573 4.73 9.50 3.26
CA ILE A 573 4.81 8.05 3.13
C ILE A 573 6.20 7.58 3.53
N ASN A 574 6.26 6.61 4.44
CA ASN A 574 7.49 6.01 4.94
C ASN A 574 7.59 4.54 4.45
N PRO A 575 8.26 4.28 3.31
CA PRO A 575 8.37 2.92 2.77
C PRO A 575 8.99 1.89 3.73
N ILE A 576 9.86 2.31 4.66
CA ILE A 576 10.47 1.39 5.63
C ILE A 576 9.43 0.93 6.68
N GLU A 577 8.54 1.83 7.11
CA GLU A 577 7.41 1.48 7.97
C GLU A 577 6.44 0.55 7.26
N LEU A 578 6.13 0.82 5.98
CA LEU A 578 5.26 -0.05 5.18
C LEU A 578 5.90 -1.43 4.94
N TYR A 579 7.21 -1.49 4.73
CA TYR A 579 7.93 -2.77 4.64
C TYR A 579 7.89 -3.55 5.95
N ALA A 580 8.12 -2.87 7.09
CA ALA A 580 8.03 -3.48 8.41
C ALA A 580 6.62 -3.96 8.75
N TYR A 581 5.59 -3.25 8.27
CA TYR A 581 4.21 -3.71 8.34
C TYR A 581 4.02 -5.04 7.60
N TYR A 582 4.49 -5.16 6.36
CA TYR A 582 4.38 -6.43 5.62
C TYR A 582 5.17 -7.56 6.28
N LEU A 583 6.40 -7.31 6.75
CA LEU A 583 7.14 -8.30 7.55
C LEU A 583 6.34 -8.72 8.78
N GLY A 584 5.77 -7.76 9.48
CA GLY A 584 4.95 -7.99 10.66
C GLY A 584 3.69 -8.81 10.38
N LEU A 585 3.07 -8.73 9.19
CA LEU A 585 1.93 -9.58 8.83
C LEU A 585 2.35 -11.06 8.69
N TYR A 586 3.54 -11.31 8.15
CA TYR A 586 4.10 -12.67 8.13
C TYR A 586 4.55 -13.15 9.51
N ILE A 587 5.00 -12.25 10.38
CA ILE A 587 5.43 -12.60 11.74
C ILE A 587 4.24 -12.83 12.67
N ASN A 588 3.29 -11.90 12.69
CA ASN A 588 2.14 -11.84 13.58
C ASN A 588 0.85 -12.20 12.85
N ASN A 589 0.54 -13.49 12.81
CA ASN A 589 -0.71 -14.02 12.26
C ASN A 589 -1.11 -15.30 13.01
N GLN A 590 -2.34 -15.80 12.81
CA GLN A 590 -2.86 -16.92 13.58
C GLN A 590 -2.18 -18.28 13.32
N HIS A 591 -1.25 -18.38 12.36
CA HIS A 591 -0.38 -19.55 12.23
C HIS A 591 0.83 -19.47 13.17
N ASN A 592 1.38 -18.27 13.37
CA ASN A 592 2.61 -18.05 14.12
C ASN A 592 2.36 -17.59 15.57
N GLY A 593 1.24 -16.90 15.82
CA GLY A 593 0.97 -16.19 17.08
C GLY A 593 1.38 -14.72 17.00
N ILE A 594 1.62 -14.11 18.16
CA ILE A 594 1.94 -12.69 18.31
C ILE A 594 3.25 -12.55 19.07
N TYR A 595 4.22 -11.85 18.48
CA TYR A 595 5.48 -11.50 19.13
C TYR A 595 5.46 -10.04 19.57
N LEU A 596 6.18 -9.72 20.65
CA LEU A 596 6.26 -8.37 21.19
C LEU A 596 7.72 -7.87 21.33
N ASP A 597 8.72 -8.74 21.25
CA ASP A 597 10.13 -8.38 21.42
C ASP A 597 10.92 -8.60 20.12
N TYR A 598 11.40 -7.49 19.54
CA TYR A 598 12.11 -7.48 18.27
C TYR A 598 13.51 -6.89 18.41
N THR A 599 14.49 -7.49 17.75
CA THR A 599 15.87 -7.00 17.69
C THR A 599 16.33 -6.88 16.23
N LEU A 600 16.85 -5.72 15.84
CA LEU A 600 17.31 -5.43 14.47
C LEU A 600 18.83 -5.35 14.37
N SER A 601 19.39 -5.83 13.25
CA SER A 601 20.78 -5.57 12.86
C SER A 601 20.94 -4.19 12.22
N PHE A 602 22.17 -3.66 12.27
CA PHE A 602 22.55 -2.42 11.59
C PHE A 602 23.97 -2.52 11.01
N PRO A 603 24.25 -1.81 9.89
CA PRO A 603 25.62 -1.63 9.43
C PRO A 603 26.44 -0.80 10.43
N VAL A 604 27.73 -1.09 10.56
CA VAL A 604 28.65 -0.37 11.46
C VAL A 604 28.74 1.12 11.12
N THR A 605 28.56 1.46 9.85
CA THR A 605 28.73 2.81 9.30
C THR A 605 27.55 3.76 9.55
N TYR A 606 26.42 3.25 10.06
CA TYR A 606 25.19 4.03 10.17
C TYR A 606 25.21 5.00 11.35
N GLU A 607 24.80 6.23 11.08
CA GLU A 607 24.71 7.27 12.10
C GLU A 607 23.58 6.98 13.09
N LYS A 608 23.74 7.45 14.33
CA LYS A 608 22.80 7.20 15.43
C LYS A 608 21.36 7.61 15.08
N GLU A 609 21.20 8.76 14.42
CA GLU A 609 19.87 9.29 14.06
C GLU A 609 19.19 8.47 12.96
N VAL A 610 19.95 7.93 12.00
CA VAL A 610 19.43 7.00 10.98
C VAL A 610 18.96 5.71 11.65
N ARG A 611 19.78 5.13 12.54
CA ARG A 611 19.42 3.90 13.29
C ARG A 611 18.15 4.10 14.12
N LYS A 612 18.05 5.20 14.87
CA LYS A 612 16.84 5.55 15.64
C LYS A 612 15.60 5.68 14.76
N LYS A 613 15.72 6.35 13.60
CA LYS A 613 14.57 6.54 12.70
C LYS A 613 14.13 5.21 12.07
N ILE A 614 15.07 4.32 11.70
CA ILE A 614 14.73 2.95 11.25
C ILE A 614 14.00 2.18 12.36
N LEU A 615 14.51 2.20 13.60
CA LEU A 615 13.83 1.54 14.73
C LEU A 615 12.40 2.05 14.91
N LYS A 616 12.20 3.38 14.87
CA LYS A 616 10.87 4.00 14.96
C LYS A 616 9.95 3.56 13.81
N SER A 617 10.46 3.53 12.58
CA SER A 617 9.70 3.04 11.41
C SER A 617 9.28 1.58 11.58
N PHE A 618 10.18 0.71 12.06
CA PHE A 618 9.87 -0.68 12.33
C PHE A 618 8.89 -0.85 13.49
N GLU A 619 9.04 -0.07 14.56
CA GLU A 619 8.11 -0.03 15.68
C GLU A 619 6.69 0.30 15.22
N GLN A 620 6.53 1.34 14.40
CA GLN A 620 5.24 1.73 13.83
C GLN A 620 4.66 0.63 12.93
N GLY A 621 5.45 0.11 12.00
CA GLY A 621 5.02 -0.94 11.06
C GLY A 621 4.62 -2.23 11.77
N LEU A 622 5.47 -2.75 12.66
CA LEU A 622 5.20 -3.97 13.43
C LEU A 622 4.02 -3.81 14.37
N LYS A 623 3.92 -2.67 15.08
CA LYS A 623 2.77 -2.38 15.96
C LYS A 623 1.45 -2.42 15.20
N LYS A 624 1.42 -1.90 13.96
CA LYS A 624 0.24 -1.89 13.09
C LYS A 624 -0.31 -3.29 12.78
N THR A 625 0.50 -4.33 12.91
CA THR A 625 0.09 -5.73 12.66
C THR A 625 -0.58 -6.39 13.85
N LEU A 626 -0.46 -5.79 15.03
CA LEU A 626 -1.04 -6.32 16.25
C LEU A 626 -2.57 -6.09 16.28
N PRO A 627 -3.36 -7.07 16.76
CA PRO A 627 -4.78 -6.88 17.02
C PRO A 627 -5.03 -5.69 17.95
N ILE A 628 -6.11 -4.94 17.70
CA ILE A 628 -6.47 -3.75 18.49
C ILE A 628 -6.57 -4.05 20.00
N PRO A 629 -7.14 -5.18 20.47
CA PRO A 629 -7.18 -5.50 21.90
C PRO A 629 -5.80 -5.64 22.57
N ILE A 630 -4.75 -5.97 21.80
CA ILE A 630 -3.37 -5.99 22.30
C ILE A 630 -2.85 -4.56 22.43
N GLN A 631 -3.10 -3.73 21.42
CA GLN A 631 -2.64 -2.34 21.41
C GLN A 631 -3.31 -1.47 22.48
N GLN A 632 -4.56 -1.77 22.84
CA GLN A 632 -5.32 -1.10 23.90
C GLN A 632 -4.91 -1.57 25.31
N ASP A 633 -4.14 -2.66 25.44
CA ASP A 633 -3.66 -3.15 26.73
C ASP A 633 -2.32 -2.50 27.09
N GLU A 634 -2.35 -1.54 28.01
CA GLU A 634 -1.16 -0.79 28.43
C GLU A 634 -0.06 -1.68 29.05
N GLU A 635 -0.42 -2.76 29.76
CA GLU A 635 0.58 -3.64 30.38
C GLU A 635 1.28 -4.53 29.34
N LEU A 636 0.53 -5.03 28.35
CA LEU A 636 1.11 -5.76 27.22
C LEU A 636 1.97 -4.85 26.34
N MET A 637 1.51 -3.62 26.07
CA MET A 637 2.27 -2.68 25.25
C MET A 637 3.54 -2.17 25.93
N LYS A 638 3.71 -2.31 27.25
CA LYS A 638 5.01 -2.12 27.92
C LYS A 638 6.03 -3.20 27.56
N LYS A 639 5.58 -4.39 27.16
CA LYS A 639 6.44 -5.48 26.68
C LYS A 639 6.83 -5.29 25.22
N PHE A 640 5.96 -4.66 24.42
CA PHE A 640 6.24 -4.38 23.01
C PHE A 640 7.47 -3.47 22.86
N ARG A 641 8.49 -3.96 22.15
CA ARG A 641 9.72 -3.20 21.92
C ARG A 641 10.40 -3.62 20.63
N VAL A 642 11.00 -2.62 19.98
CA VAL A 642 11.91 -2.81 18.85
C VAL A 642 13.26 -2.22 19.24
N THR A 643 14.27 -3.08 19.39
CA THR A 643 15.58 -2.71 19.93
C THR A 643 16.69 -2.87 18.90
N ALA A 644 17.74 -2.05 19.03
CA ALA A 644 18.97 -2.28 18.28
C ALA A 644 19.74 -3.45 18.87
N GLY A 645 20.12 -4.40 18.01
CA GLY A 645 21.06 -5.47 18.33
C GLY A 645 22.50 -5.08 17.99
N ALA A 646 23.36 -6.10 17.95
CA ALA A 646 24.74 -5.96 17.49
C ALA A 646 24.82 -5.50 16.02
N SER A 647 25.98 -4.99 15.60
CA SER A 647 26.23 -4.74 14.18
C SER A 647 26.18 -6.06 13.39
N GLU A 648 25.87 -5.98 12.09
CA GLU A 648 25.83 -7.15 11.19
C GLU A 648 27.06 -8.07 11.31
N PRO A 649 28.31 -7.57 11.17
CA PRO A 649 29.50 -8.41 11.29
C PRO A 649 29.71 -8.95 12.71
N ALA A 650 29.37 -8.20 13.76
CA ALA A 650 29.51 -8.67 15.15
C ALA A 650 28.46 -9.75 15.47
N ALA A 651 27.22 -9.59 15.01
CA ALA A 651 26.19 -10.61 15.15
C ALA A 651 26.59 -11.90 14.41
N TYR A 652 27.13 -11.79 13.20
CA TYR A 652 27.67 -12.96 12.52
C TYR A 652 28.84 -13.61 13.27
N ALA A 653 29.80 -12.82 13.77
CA ALA A 653 30.93 -13.35 14.54
C ALA A 653 30.45 -14.17 15.74
N ILE A 654 29.49 -13.63 16.50
CA ILE A 654 28.85 -14.29 17.63
C ILE A 654 28.34 -15.68 17.23
N CYS A 655 27.58 -15.76 16.13
CA CYS A 655 27.06 -17.03 15.64
C CYS A 655 28.19 -17.97 15.19
N ALA A 656 29.10 -17.50 14.32
CA ALA A 656 30.17 -18.30 13.75
C ALA A 656 31.16 -18.85 14.78
N LEU A 657 31.55 -18.05 15.77
CA LEU A 657 32.44 -18.48 16.86
C LEU A 657 31.88 -19.68 17.62
N GLN A 658 30.60 -19.66 17.94
CA GLN A 658 29.93 -20.78 18.62
C GLN A 658 29.78 -21.99 17.70
N GLU A 659 29.39 -21.78 16.44
CA GLU A 659 29.22 -22.86 15.46
C GLU A 659 30.54 -23.58 15.13
N TYR A 660 31.67 -22.86 15.15
CA TYR A 660 33.01 -23.42 15.01
C TYR A 660 33.62 -23.93 16.32
N GLY A 661 32.92 -23.81 17.46
CA GLY A 661 33.38 -24.35 18.74
C GLY A 661 34.54 -23.57 19.37
N PHE A 662 34.47 -22.24 19.36
CA PHE A 662 35.38 -21.38 20.12
C PHE A 662 34.82 -21.12 21.52
N GLU A 663 35.30 -21.88 22.48
CA GLU A 663 34.88 -21.86 23.89
C GLU A 663 36.07 -21.44 24.76
N PRO A 664 36.49 -20.15 24.75
CA PRO A 664 37.62 -19.69 25.55
C PRO A 664 37.34 -19.85 27.05
N GLU A 665 38.34 -20.30 27.80
CA GLU A 665 38.26 -20.50 29.26
C GLU A 665 39.19 -19.52 30.01
N GLU A 666 38.74 -19.06 31.18
CA GLU A 666 39.48 -18.18 32.09
C GLU A 666 39.97 -16.88 31.41
N ASP A 667 41.30 -16.73 31.26
CA ASP A 667 41.95 -15.56 30.68
C ASP A 667 42.22 -15.73 29.15
N GLU A 668 41.77 -16.83 28.54
CA GLU A 668 41.93 -17.08 27.11
C GLU A 668 41.16 -16.04 26.26
N LYS A 669 41.79 -15.60 25.17
CA LYS A 669 41.21 -14.65 24.22
C LYS A 669 41.33 -15.21 22.81
N THR A 670 40.19 -15.33 22.15
CA THR A 670 40.14 -15.59 20.71
C THR A 670 40.10 -14.26 19.97
N TYR A 671 41.18 -13.92 19.27
CA TYR A 671 41.25 -12.72 18.44
C TYR A 671 40.66 -13.01 17.06
N TYR A 672 39.74 -12.17 16.61
CA TYR A 672 39.04 -12.39 15.35
C TYR A 672 39.05 -11.16 14.44
N GLY A 673 38.90 -11.41 13.15
CA GLY A 673 38.49 -10.43 12.15
C GLY A 673 37.37 -10.99 11.28
N VAL A 674 36.33 -10.21 11.04
CA VAL A 674 35.21 -10.56 10.15
C VAL A 674 35.38 -9.86 8.82
N PHE A 675 35.31 -10.61 7.73
CA PHE A 675 35.18 -10.08 6.38
C PHE A 675 33.75 -10.35 5.89
N ASP A 676 32.85 -9.40 6.15
CA ASP A 676 31.44 -9.52 5.78
C ASP A 676 31.23 -9.03 4.35
N PHE A 677 31.28 -9.97 3.41
CA PHE A 677 31.13 -9.70 1.99
C PHE A 677 29.67 -9.85 1.58
N GLY A 678 28.93 -8.75 1.74
CA GLY A 678 27.52 -8.65 1.38
C GLY A 678 27.28 -8.34 -0.10
N GLY A 679 26.00 -8.19 -0.44
CA GLY A 679 25.60 -7.81 -1.81
C GLY A 679 25.95 -6.37 -2.17
N GLY A 680 25.82 -5.42 -1.23
CA GLY A 680 26.00 -3.99 -1.50
C GLY A 680 27.29 -3.38 -0.98
N THR A 681 27.88 -3.94 0.07
CA THR A 681 29.07 -3.44 0.76
C THR A 681 29.86 -4.60 1.32
N THR A 682 31.12 -4.34 1.68
CA THR A 682 31.92 -5.24 2.50
C THR A 682 32.26 -4.51 3.78
N ASP A 683 31.91 -5.09 4.91
CA ASP A 683 32.14 -4.51 6.23
C ASP A 683 33.15 -5.36 7.01
N PHE A 684 34.03 -4.70 7.75
CA PHE A 684 35.04 -5.35 8.57
C PHE A 684 34.78 -5.08 10.05
N ASP A 685 34.91 -6.10 10.88
CA ASP A 685 34.89 -5.98 12.34
C ASP A 685 36.06 -6.75 12.94
N PHE A 686 36.73 -6.16 13.92
CA PHE A 686 37.90 -6.73 14.58
C PHE A 686 37.73 -6.67 16.08
N GLY A 687 38.01 -7.80 16.74
CA GLY A 687 37.71 -7.91 18.15
C GLY A 687 38.32 -9.10 18.86
N ILE A 688 37.85 -9.28 20.09
CA ILE A 688 38.18 -10.36 21.02
C ILE A 688 36.89 -11.06 21.44
N TRP A 689 36.94 -12.38 21.46
CA TRP A 689 35.97 -13.25 22.07
C TRP A 689 36.59 -13.91 23.30
N ARG A 690 35.92 -13.78 24.46
CA ARG A 690 36.41 -14.29 25.75
C ARG A 690 35.27 -14.75 26.65
N GLU A 691 35.60 -15.51 27.69
CA GLU A 691 34.67 -15.84 28.77
C GLU A 691 34.19 -14.57 29.49
N ALA A 692 32.94 -14.60 29.96
CA ALA A 692 32.39 -13.54 30.79
C ALA A 692 33.00 -13.53 32.20
N GLY A 693 33.50 -12.36 32.61
CA GLY A 693 34.14 -12.21 33.91
C GLY A 693 33.15 -12.17 35.08
N LEU A 694 33.69 -12.04 36.31
CA LEU A 694 32.91 -11.97 37.55
C LEU A 694 31.83 -10.86 37.58
N LYS A 695 32.06 -9.74 36.90
CA LYS A 695 31.09 -8.62 36.80
C LYS A 695 30.06 -8.83 35.68
N GLU A 696 30.18 -9.91 34.93
CA GLU A 696 29.44 -10.21 33.70
C GLU A 696 28.75 -11.59 33.76
N ARG A 697 28.67 -12.21 34.95
CA ARG A 697 28.13 -13.57 35.23
C ARG A 697 26.73 -13.91 34.67
N ARG A 698 26.02 -12.95 34.09
CA ARG A 698 24.74 -13.19 33.39
C ARG A 698 24.93 -13.66 31.95
N TYR A 699 26.16 -13.62 31.46
CA TYR A 699 26.57 -13.98 30.11
C TYR A 699 27.55 -15.15 30.20
N ASP A 700 27.61 -15.94 29.15
CA ASP A 700 28.63 -16.98 28.97
C ASP A 700 29.89 -16.37 28.35
N TYR A 701 29.70 -15.51 27.34
CA TYR A 701 30.77 -14.89 26.57
C TYR A 701 30.61 -13.39 26.42
N VAL A 702 31.75 -12.74 26.19
CA VAL A 702 31.82 -11.33 25.81
C VAL A 702 32.53 -11.21 24.48
N ILE A 703 31.89 -10.51 23.55
CA ILE A 703 32.50 -10.04 22.32
C ILE A 703 32.84 -8.56 22.47
N GLU A 704 34.12 -8.23 22.31
CA GLU A 704 34.63 -6.85 22.35
C GLU A 704 35.18 -6.49 20.98
N HIS A 705 34.65 -5.46 20.35
CA HIS A 705 35.11 -5.03 19.03
C HIS A 705 35.65 -3.61 19.10
N PHE A 706 36.86 -3.40 18.57
CA PHE A 706 37.66 -2.18 18.74
C PHE A 706 38.30 -1.69 17.45
N GLY A 707 38.15 -2.45 16.37
CA GLY A 707 38.47 -2.01 15.02
C GLY A 707 37.29 -2.29 14.10
N ALA A 708 37.08 -1.41 13.14
CA ALA A 708 36.15 -1.62 12.06
C ALA A 708 36.70 -0.97 10.78
N GLY A 709 36.18 -1.42 9.64
CA GLY A 709 36.51 -0.89 8.33
C GLY A 709 35.50 -1.35 7.31
N GLY A 710 35.80 -1.15 6.03
CA GLY A 710 34.98 -1.68 4.96
C GLY A 710 35.27 -1.02 3.62
N ASP A 711 34.61 -1.53 2.59
CA ASP A 711 34.61 -0.98 1.25
C ASP A 711 33.17 -0.89 0.73
N ARG A 712 32.67 0.34 0.63
CA ARG A 712 31.30 0.64 0.19
C ARG A 712 31.02 0.25 -1.26
N TYR A 713 32.08 0.04 -2.05
CA TYR A 713 31.96 -0.32 -3.44
C TYR A 713 32.39 -1.77 -3.70
N LEU A 714 32.78 -2.51 -2.67
CA LEU A 714 33.01 -3.95 -2.78
C LEU A 714 31.76 -4.66 -2.26
N GLY A 715 30.97 -5.20 -3.17
CA GLY A 715 29.78 -5.99 -2.87
C GLY A 715 29.43 -6.79 -4.11
N GLY A 716 28.77 -7.94 -3.98
CA GLY A 716 28.43 -8.77 -5.13
C GLY A 716 27.70 -8.01 -6.25
N GLU A 717 26.78 -7.11 -5.88
CA GLU A 717 26.02 -6.28 -6.82
C GLU A 717 26.86 -5.17 -7.44
N ASN A 718 27.74 -4.53 -6.67
CA ASN A 718 28.63 -3.50 -7.21
C ASN A 718 29.62 -4.10 -8.21
N ILE A 719 30.10 -5.32 -7.93
CA ILE A 719 30.92 -6.10 -8.88
C ILE A 719 30.11 -6.35 -10.14
N LEU A 720 28.88 -6.87 -10.02
CA LEU A 720 28.04 -7.14 -11.19
C LEU A 720 27.70 -5.87 -11.99
N GLU A 721 27.38 -4.75 -11.34
CA GLU A 721 27.11 -3.47 -11.99
C GLU A 721 28.36 -2.93 -12.69
N PHE A 722 29.54 -3.11 -12.08
CA PHE A 722 30.81 -2.79 -12.70
C PHE A 722 31.06 -3.63 -13.95
N LEU A 723 30.90 -4.96 -13.87
CA LEU A 723 31.07 -5.87 -15.01
C LEU A 723 30.04 -5.57 -16.12
N ALA A 724 28.78 -5.36 -15.76
CA ALA A 724 27.72 -4.99 -16.69
C ALA A 724 28.05 -3.69 -17.43
N PHE A 725 28.61 -2.69 -16.74
CA PHE A 725 29.07 -1.47 -17.37
C PHE A 725 30.28 -1.69 -18.30
N GLN A 726 31.23 -2.57 -17.94
CA GLN A 726 32.35 -2.91 -18.84
C GLN A 726 31.84 -3.60 -20.11
N VAL A 727 30.93 -4.58 -19.99
CA VAL A 727 30.30 -5.25 -21.13
C VAL A 727 29.53 -4.25 -21.99
N PHE A 728 28.73 -3.36 -21.38
CA PHE A 728 28.01 -2.31 -22.09
C PHE A 728 28.97 -1.39 -22.88
N LYS A 729 30.04 -0.94 -22.22
CA LYS A 729 31.07 -0.07 -22.81
C LYS A 729 31.80 -0.75 -23.96
N HIS A 730 32.13 -2.04 -23.82
CA HIS A 730 32.75 -2.83 -24.89
C HIS A 730 31.83 -2.90 -26.12
N ASN A 731 30.51 -3.02 -25.88
CA ASN A 731 29.48 -3.11 -26.93
C ASN A 731 28.88 -1.75 -27.34
N GLN A 732 29.57 -0.64 -27.08
CA GLN A 732 29.05 0.72 -27.33
C GLN A 732 28.58 0.99 -28.77
N LYS A 733 29.08 0.25 -29.77
CA LYS A 733 28.62 0.39 -31.17
C LYS A 733 27.19 -0.14 -31.31
N THR A 734 26.96 -1.38 -30.90
CA THR A 734 25.64 -2.03 -30.86
C THR A 734 24.65 -1.22 -30.03
N MET A 735 25.07 -0.73 -28.86
CA MET A 735 24.22 0.10 -27.99
C MET A 735 23.75 1.39 -28.68
N ARG A 736 24.61 2.03 -29.49
CA ARG A 736 24.21 3.21 -30.28
C ARG A 736 23.25 2.86 -31.40
N GLU A 737 23.52 1.80 -32.14
CA GLU A 737 22.68 1.35 -33.27
C GLU A 737 21.27 1.00 -32.80
N LEU A 738 21.14 0.38 -31.63
CA LEU A 738 19.87 0.01 -31.02
C LEU A 738 19.25 1.09 -30.13
N ASN A 739 19.94 2.23 -29.96
CA ASN A 739 19.54 3.35 -29.13
C ASN A 739 19.27 2.95 -27.65
N ILE A 740 20.14 2.11 -27.10
CA ILE A 740 20.09 1.60 -25.72
C ILE A 740 21.03 2.44 -24.85
N SER A 741 20.58 2.82 -23.66
CA SER A 741 21.39 3.50 -22.63
C SER A 741 21.49 2.69 -21.34
N CYS A 742 22.46 3.02 -20.50
CA CYS A 742 22.65 2.45 -19.17
C CYS A 742 22.95 3.55 -18.13
N THR A 743 22.85 3.19 -16.85
CA THR A 743 23.29 4.04 -15.74
C THR A 743 24.80 3.99 -15.57
N LEU A 744 25.36 4.98 -14.86
CA LEU A 744 26.78 5.00 -14.50
C LEU A 744 26.94 4.44 -13.08
N PRO A 745 27.54 3.25 -12.88
CA PRO A 745 27.88 2.77 -11.55
C PRO A 745 28.81 3.74 -10.82
N ALA A 746 28.71 3.81 -9.49
CA ALA A 746 29.37 4.85 -8.69
C ALA A 746 30.91 4.89 -8.83
N GLU A 747 31.57 3.75 -9.08
CA GLU A 747 33.02 3.67 -9.29
C GLU A 747 33.46 3.90 -10.75
N CYS A 748 32.52 3.90 -11.68
CA CYS A 748 32.80 4.01 -13.10
C CYS A 748 32.93 5.48 -13.52
N THR A 749 33.70 5.70 -14.58
CA THR A 749 33.82 7.03 -15.21
C THR A 749 33.24 7.00 -16.63
N LYS A 750 32.75 8.15 -17.07
CA LYS A 750 32.29 8.33 -18.45
C LYS A 750 33.44 8.08 -19.43
N PHE A 751 33.13 7.46 -20.56
CA PHE A 751 34.07 7.22 -21.64
C PHE A 751 33.80 8.15 -22.84
N PRO A 752 34.78 8.41 -23.71
CA PRO A 752 34.56 9.24 -24.91
C PRO A 752 33.41 8.70 -25.76
N GLY A 753 32.47 9.56 -26.17
CA GLY A 753 31.31 9.15 -26.95
C GLY A 753 30.15 8.56 -26.13
N SER A 754 30.15 8.72 -24.81
CA SER A 754 29.09 8.23 -23.90
C SER A 754 27.94 9.21 -23.67
N GLU A 755 27.96 10.38 -24.32
CA GLU A 755 27.04 11.50 -24.06
C GLU A 755 25.56 11.10 -24.21
N THR A 756 25.27 10.20 -25.15
CA THR A 756 23.91 9.68 -25.39
C THR A 756 23.68 8.28 -24.84
N LEU A 757 24.71 7.63 -24.28
CA LEU A 757 24.66 6.25 -23.80
C LEU A 757 24.49 6.14 -22.28
N ILE A 758 24.86 7.18 -21.53
CA ILE A 758 24.82 7.18 -20.07
C ILE A 758 23.79 8.19 -19.57
N ASN A 759 22.76 7.72 -18.87
CA ASN A 759 21.75 8.56 -18.20
C ASN A 759 21.02 7.78 -17.09
N GLU A 760 20.22 8.50 -16.29
CA GLU A 760 19.46 7.94 -15.17
C GLU A 760 17.97 7.69 -15.51
N SER A 761 17.65 7.32 -16.77
CA SER A 761 16.27 6.97 -17.14
C SER A 761 15.85 5.63 -16.52
N GLN A 762 14.54 5.39 -16.45
CA GLN A 762 14.01 4.09 -16.01
C GLN A 762 14.47 2.93 -16.90
N GLU A 763 14.55 3.14 -18.21
CA GLU A 763 15.09 2.16 -19.16
C GLU A 763 16.57 1.88 -18.89
N SER A 764 17.37 2.92 -18.64
CA SER A 764 18.79 2.77 -18.33
C SER A 764 19.00 1.97 -17.03
N ASN A 765 18.18 2.22 -16.01
CA ASN A 765 18.21 1.48 -14.76
C ASN A 765 17.81 0.00 -14.97
N LEU A 766 16.75 -0.25 -15.73
CA LEU A 766 16.29 -1.61 -16.01
C LEU A 766 17.30 -2.37 -16.88
N ASN A 767 17.89 -1.72 -17.89
CA ASN A 767 18.95 -2.29 -18.73
C ASN A 767 20.16 -2.70 -17.89
N MET A 768 20.58 -1.85 -16.95
CA MET A 768 21.66 -2.20 -16.02
C MET A 768 21.29 -3.45 -15.22
N LYS A 769 20.08 -3.53 -14.67
CA LYS A 769 19.62 -4.71 -13.93
C LYS A 769 19.53 -5.98 -14.79
N GLN A 770 19.04 -5.88 -16.03
CA GLN A 770 19.03 -7.02 -16.95
C GLN A 770 20.44 -7.52 -17.25
N LEU A 771 21.41 -6.63 -17.46
CA LEU A 771 22.80 -7.02 -17.68
C LEU A 771 23.45 -7.64 -16.42
N VAL A 772 23.18 -7.07 -15.24
CA VAL A 772 23.62 -7.61 -13.95
C VAL A 772 23.15 -9.05 -13.79
N GLU A 773 21.87 -9.33 -14.01
CA GLU A 773 21.33 -10.70 -13.88
C GLU A 773 21.91 -11.66 -14.93
N LYS A 774 22.22 -11.18 -16.14
CA LYS A 774 22.89 -12.02 -17.15
C LYS A 774 24.33 -12.37 -16.79
N LEU A 775 25.01 -11.54 -16.00
CA LEU A 775 26.39 -11.77 -15.57
C LEU A 775 26.47 -12.46 -14.19
N ARG A 776 25.36 -12.54 -13.45
CA ARG A 776 25.30 -13.19 -12.14
C ARG A 776 25.85 -14.63 -12.12
N PRO A 777 25.52 -15.52 -13.08
CA PRO A 777 26.04 -16.88 -13.09
C PRO A 777 27.57 -16.98 -13.09
N LEU A 778 28.24 -16.05 -13.80
CA LEU A 778 29.70 -15.96 -13.83
C LEU A 778 30.29 -15.57 -12.47
N TRP A 779 29.70 -14.56 -11.82
CA TRP A 779 30.15 -14.08 -10.51
C TRP A 779 29.94 -15.13 -9.41
N GLU A 780 28.75 -15.70 -9.36
CA GLU A 780 28.34 -16.65 -8.32
C GLU A 780 28.84 -18.08 -8.59
N ARG A 781 29.50 -18.31 -9.73
CA ARG A 781 30.00 -19.62 -10.18
C ARG A 781 28.89 -20.69 -10.18
N GLN A 782 27.71 -20.33 -10.68
CA GLN A 782 26.56 -21.22 -10.75
C GLN A 782 26.84 -22.40 -11.68
N GLU A 783 26.32 -23.60 -11.38
CA GLU A 783 26.58 -24.78 -12.20
C GLU A 783 26.24 -24.54 -13.68
N GLY A 784 27.18 -24.86 -14.58
CA GLY A 784 27.01 -24.68 -16.02
C GLY A 784 27.22 -23.24 -16.53
N TYR A 785 27.71 -22.31 -15.71
CA TYR A 785 27.90 -20.91 -16.14
C TYR A 785 28.81 -20.80 -17.39
N ASP A 786 29.85 -21.63 -17.52
CA ASP A 786 30.79 -21.59 -18.65
C ASP A 786 30.09 -21.75 -20.02
N GLU A 787 29.03 -22.56 -20.10
CA GLU A 787 28.27 -22.78 -21.35
C GLU A 787 27.61 -21.49 -21.86
N GLN A 788 27.22 -20.59 -20.94
CA GLN A 788 26.61 -19.31 -21.26
C GLN A 788 27.62 -18.34 -21.92
N PHE A 789 28.92 -18.52 -21.67
CA PHE A 789 29.99 -17.63 -22.13
C PHE A 789 30.90 -18.27 -23.19
N GLU A 790 30.80 -19.58 -23.44
CA GLU A 790 31.65 -20.39 -24.34
C GLU A 790 31.78 -19.81 -25.77
N HIS A 791 30.73 -19.12 -26.25
CA HIS A 791 30.69 -18.54 -27.59
C HIS A 791 31.19 -17.09 -27.67
N GLY A 792 31.73 -16.53 -26.58
CA GLY A 792 32.19 -15.14 -26.50
C GLY A 792 31.08 -14.10 -26.65
N MET A 793 29.82 -14.51 -26.42
CA MET A 793 28.65 -13.64 -26.50
C MET A 793 27.60 -14.03 -25.46
N ILE A 794 26.90 -13.03 -24.92
CA ILE A 794 25.67 -13.22 -24.14
C ILE A 794 24.48 -12.58 -24.86
N ARG A 795 23.27 -13.04 -24.54
CA ARG A 795 22.02 -12.46 -25.02
C ARG A 795 21.23 -11.85 -23.87
N ALA A 796 20.80 -10.60 -24.05
CA ALA A 796 20.00 -9.87 -23.07
C ALA A 796 18.79 -9.20 -23.73
N ASP A 797 17.66 -9.19 -23.02
CA ASP A 797 16.51 -8.38 -23.38
C ASP A 797 16.67 -6.99 -22.76
N LEU A 798 16.73 -5.96 -23.60
CA LEU A 798 17.02 -4.58 -23.20
C LEU A 798 15.94 -3.63 -23.74
N PHE A 799 15.95 -2.38 -23.32
CA PHE A 799 15.01 -1.35 -23.74
C PHE A 799 15.75 -0.20 -24.42
N ASP A 800 15.22 0.28 -25.55
CA ASP A 800 15.69 1.53 -26.15
C ASP A 800 15.17 2.76 -25.38
N LYS A 801 15.66 3.95 -25.74
CA LYS A 801 15.22 5.21 -25.11
C LYS A 801 13.75 5.57 -25.32
N ALA A 802 13.02 4.86 -26.18
CA ALA A 802 11.58 5.02 -26.35
C ALA A 802 10.78 4.01 -25.50
N GLY A 803 11.45 3.20 -24.69
CA GLY A 803 10.82 2.15 -23.86
C GLY A 803 10.45 0.90 -24.66
N GLN A 804 10.94 0.74 -25.90
CA GLN A 804 10.66 -0.46 -26.69
C GLN A 804 11.67 -1.56 -26.35
N ALA A 805 11.16 -2.74 -26.02
CA ALA A 805 11.97 -3.92 -25.81
C ALA A 805 12.73 -4.32 -27.10
N LYS A 806 14.05 -4.50 -26.97
CA LYS A 806 14.96 -5.12 -27.93
C LYS A 806 15.30 -6.50 -27.36
N LEU A 807 14.69 -7.53 -27.93
CA LEU A 807 14.84 -8.89 -27.45
C LEU A 807 16.12 -9.52 -28.01
N ASN A 808 16.77 -10.36 -27.20
CA ASN A 808 17.95 -11.15 -27.57
C ASN A 808 19.09 -10.32 -28.18
N VAL A 809 19.40 -9.15 -27.59
CA VAL A 809 20.55 -8.35 -28.01
C VAL A 809 21.82 -9.14 -27.76
N GLU A 810 22.57 -9.41 -28.83
CA GLU A 810 23.86 -10.11 -28.77
C GLU A 810 24.97 -9.16 -28.35
N LEU A 811 25.64 -9.49 -27.24
CA LEU A 811 26.69 -8.70 -26.63
C LEU A 811 27.97 -9.51 -26.56
N LEU A 812 29.05 -8.98 -27.14
CA LEU A 812 30.37 -9.58 -27.07
C LEU A 812 30.89 -9.52 -25.63
N VAL A 813 31.40 -10.63 -25.14
CA VAL A 813 31.98 -10.77 -23.80
C VAL A 813 33.28 -11.54 -23.88
N ASN A 814 34.22 -11.19 -23.01
CA ASN A 814 35.45 -11.93 -22.81
C ASN A 814 35.44 -12.47 -21.38
N GLN A 815 35.20 -13.77 -21.22
CA GLN A 815 35.09 -14.41 -19.92
C GLN A 815 36.35 -14.19 -19.09
N ASP A 816 37.53 -14.47 -19.64
CA ASP A 816 38.81 -14.34 -18.94
C ASP A 816 39.05 -12.91 -18.42
N GLU A 817 38.68 -11.89 -19.21
CA GLU A 817 38.81 -10.48 -18.82
C GLU A 817 37.85 -10.14 -17.66
N LEU A 818 36.60 -10.63 -17.70
CA LEU A 818 35.63 -10.40 -16.64
C LEU A 818 36.04 -11.10 -15.34
N GLU A 819 36.57 -12.32 -15.43
CA GLU A 819 37.09 -13.06 -14.28
C GLU A 819 38.30 -12.36 -13.65
N GLN A 820 39.23 -11.87 -14.47
CA GLN A 820 40.37 -11.09 -13.98
C GLN A 820 39.90 -9.82 -13.25
N LEU A 821 38.89 -9.11 -13.78
CA LEU A 821 38.33 -7.92 -13.14
C LEU A 821 37.67 -8.24 -11.79
N ILE A 822 37.02 -9.40 -11.66
CA ILE A 822 36.48 -9.89 -10.39
C ILE A 822 37.62 -10.11 -9.38
N GLU A 823 38.65 -10.84 -9.78
CA GLU A 823 39.80 -11.15 -8.92
C GLU A 823 40.51 -9.88 -8.44
N GLU A 824 40.82 -8.95 -9.34
CA GLU A 824 41.47 -7.67 -9.01
C GLU A 824 40.66 -6.86 -8.00
N ARG A 825 39.33 -6.88 -8.14
CA ARG A 825 38.42 -6.15 -7.26
C ARG A 825 38.36 -6.75 -5.85
N ILE A 826 38.25 -8.07 -5.74
CA ILE A 826 38.26 -8.78 -4.45
C ILE A 826 39.64 -8.66 -3.78
N GLU A 827 40.71 -8.79 -4.55
CA GLU A 827 42.08 -8.67 -4.04
C GLU A 827 42.32 -7.29 -3.41
N LYS A 828 41.79 -6.22 -4.02
CA LYS A 828 41.81 -4.87 -3.41
C LYS A 828 41.07 -4.84 -2.07
N GLY A 829 39.93 -5.50 -1.96
CA GLY A 829 39.18 -5.65 -0.72
C GLY A 829 39.96 -6.34 0.39
N ILE A 830 40.61 -7.45 0.06
CA ILE A 830 41.43 -8.24 0.99
C ILE A 830 42.63 -7.42 1.48
N LYS A 831 43.31 -6.69 0.57
CA LYS A 831 44.36 -5.73 0.95
C LYS A 831 43.86 -4.69 1.96
N ASN A 832 42.68 -4.11 1.72
CA ASN A 832 42.05 -3.14 2.63
C ASN A 832 41.69 -3.76 3.98
N PHE A 833 41.28 -5.04 4.00
CA PHE A 833 41.00 -5.79 5.22
C PHE A 833 42.27 -5.94 6.07
N PHE A 834 43.36 -6.46 5.50
CA PHE A 834 44.62 -6.63 6.23
C PHE A 834 45.21 -5.30 6.70
N GLU A 835 45.08 -4.22 5.93
CA GLU A 835 45.51 -2.89 6.37
C GLU A 835 44.68 -2.38 7.57
N SER A 836 43.36 -2.60 7.54
CA SER A 836 42.47 -2.23 8.65
C SER A 836 42.74 -3.08 9.89
N LEU A 837 42.96 -4.38 9.70
CA LEU A 837 43.33 -5.35 10.72
C LEU A 837 44.63 -4.90 11.42
N ARG A 838 45.68 -4.57 10.63
CA ARG A 838 46.95 -4.10 11.17
C ARG A 838 46.74 -2.87 12.05
N ARG A 839 45.97 -1.90 11.59
CA ARG A 839 45.70 -0.66 12.33
C ARG A 839 44.90 -0.89 13.62
N ALA A 840 43.96 -1.83 13.61
CA ALA A 840 43.16 -2.18 14.79
C ALA A 840 44.04 -2.79 15.89
N PHE A 841 44.92 -3.73 15.54
CA PHE A 841 45.73 -4.45 16.51
C PHE A 841 47.03 -3.73 16.92
N THR A 842 47.63 -2.88 16.05
CA THR A 842 48.84 -2.11 16.39
C THR A 842 48.58 -1.02 17.46
N ARG A 843 47.34 -0.55 17.60
CA ARG A 843 46.96 0.52 18.55
C ARG A 843 46.53 0.00 19.92
N SER A 844 46.56 -1.31 20.13
CA SER A 844 46.02 -1.98 21.30
C SER A 844 47.14 -2.48 22.23
N GLU A 845 46.87 -2.60 23.55
CA GLU A 845 47.79 -3.18 24.54
C GLU A 845 47.96 -4.72 24.37
N HIS A 846 47.82 -5.25 23.14
CA HIS A 846 47.74 -6.68 22.83
C HIS A 846 49.03 -7.20 22.20
N SER A 847 50.17 -7.00 22.88
CA SER A 847 51.50 -7.38 22.39
C SER A 847 51.80 -8.89 22.35
N GLU A 848 50.83 -9.75 22.68
CA GLU A 848 50.96 -11.22 22.74
C GLU A 848 49.80 -11.91 21.99
N ILE A 849 49.63 -11.61 20.70
CA ILE A 849 48.68 -12.33 19.85
C ILE A 849 49.42 -13.55 19.29
N ASN A 850 48.92 -14.75 19.59
CA ASN A 850 49.50 -16.00 19.07
C ASN A 850 48.77 -16.51 17.82
N LYS A 851 47.49 -16.18 17.68
CA LYS A 851 46.64 -16.62 16.59
C LYS A 851 45.48 -15.64 16.38
N LEU A 852 45.15 -15.40 15.12
CA LEU A 852 44.02 -14.57 14.70
C LEU A 852 43.17 -15.35 13.71
N ILE A 853 41.87 -15.46 14.01
CA ILE A 853 40.93 -16.13 13.13
C ILE A 853 40.23 -15.12 12.22
N ILE A 854 40.06 -15.47 10.95
CA ILE A 854 39.37 -14.65 9.96
C ILE A 854 38.05 -15.34 9.62
N LEU A 855 36.93 -14.74 9.96
CA LEU A 855 35.59 -15.25 9.70
C LEU A 855 35.07 -14.62 8.40
N LEU A 856 34.88 -15.45 7.36
CA LEU A 856 34.23 -14.98 6.14
C LEU A 856 32.71 -14.98 6.36
N ALA A 857 32.06 -13.84 6.10
CA ALA A 857 30.62 -13.66 6.25
C ALA A 857 29.99 -13.14 4.96
N GLY A 858 28.66 -13.17 4.90
CA GLY A 858 27.89 -12.70 3.75
C GLY A 858 27.88 -13.69 2.57
N ASN A 859 26.85 -13.56 1.71
CA ASN A 859 26.65 -14.50 0.60
C ASN A 859 27.77 -14.43 -0.45
N SER A 860 28.41 -13.27 -0.66
CA SER A 860 29.49 -13.14 -1.64
C SER A 860 30.78 -13.84 -1.20
N SER A 861 30.97 -14.11 0.09
CA SER A 861 32.08 -14.93 0.59
C SER A 861 31.98 -16.41 0.21
N LYS A 862 30.83 -16.89 -0.30
CA LYS A 862 30.68 -18.27 -0.78
C LYS A 862 31.49 -18.52 -2.06
N SER A 863 31.86 -17.47 -2.78
CA SER A 863 32.66 -17.60 -4.00
C SER A 863 34.04 -18.18 -3.69
N PRO A 864 34.48 -19.24 -4.40
CA PRO A 864 35.79 -19.87 -4.17
C PRO A 864 36.95 -18.90 -4.43
N VAL A 865 36.73 -17.87 -5.26
CA VAL A 865 37.71 -16.82 -5.55
C VAL A 865 38.14 -16.10 -4.26
N VAL A 866 37.21 -15.84 -3.35
CA VAL A 866 37.47 -15.13 -2.09
C VAL A 866 38.42 -15.94 -1.21
N MET A 867 38.13 -17.23 -1.00
CA MET A 867 38.98 -18.11 -0.19
C MET A 867 40.37 -18.28 -0.81
N ASN A 868 40.45 -18.47 -2.13
CA ASN A 868 41.74 -18.61 -2.83
C ASN A 868 42.61 -17.36 -2.68
N LEU A 869 42.03 -16.16 -2.83
CA LEU A 869 42.75 -14.91 -2.68
C LEU A 869 43.15 -14.66 -1.22
N PHE A 870 42.33 -15.02 -0.23
CA PHE A 870 42.71 -14.93 1.18
C PHE A 870 43.91 -15.81 1.50
N ASN A 871 43.89 -17.07 1.06
CA ASN A 871 45.02 -17.99 1.27
C ASN A 871 46.31 -17.46 0.64
N LYS A 872 46.24 -16.95 -0.60
CA LYS A 872 47.37 -16.28 -1.27
C LYS A 872 47.89 -15.09 -0.46
N TRP A 873 47.02 -14.21 0.00
CA TRP A 873 47.41 -13.00 0.74
C TRP A 873 47.96 -13.30 2.13
N ILE A 874 47.49 -14.36 2.79
CA ILE A 874 48.05 -14.79 4.07
C ILE A 874 49.50 -15.24 3.91
N GLU A 875 49.83 -15.98 2.85
CA GLU A 875 51.22 -16.37 2.56
C GLU A 875 52.14 -15.14 2.38
N GLU A 876 51.64 -14.09 1.72
CA GLU A 876 52.35 -12.81 1.55
C GLU A 876 52.45 -12.01 2.86
N GLU A 877 51.37 -11.96 3.65
CA GLU A 877 51.33 -11.23 4.92
C GLU A 877 52.22 -11.87 5.98
N VAL A 878 52.23 -13.20 6.12
CA VAL A 878 53.13 -13.90 7.05
C VAL A 878 54.61 -13.55 6.79
N GLN A 879 54.99 -13.26 5.54
CA GLN A 879 56.34 -12.78 5.21
C GLN A 879 56.59 -11.31 5.63
N ASN A 880 55.56 -10.47 5.60
CA ASN A 880 55.62 -9.04 5.98
C ASN A 880 55.54 -8.79 7.49
N VAL A 881 55.08 -9.78 8.27
CA VAL A 881 54.78 -9.68 9.72
C VAL A 881 56.03 -9.67 10.62
N GLN A 882 57.24 -9.43 10.09
CA GLN A 882 58.48 -9.25 10.89
C GLN A 882 58.40 -8.14 11.97
N ASN A 883 57.38 -7.29 11.95
CA ASN A 883 57.14 -6.23 12.94
C ASN A 883 56.22 -6.64 14.12
N TRP A 884 55.66 -7.86 14.16
CA TRP A 884 54.73 -8.31 15.21
C TRP A 884 55.37 -9.32 16.20
N GLY A 885 56.70 -9.46 16.20
CA GLY A 885 57.42 -10.49 16.97
C GLY A 885 57.72 -11.75 16.15
N GLU A 886 58.25 -12.80 16.78
CA GLU A 886 58.43 -14.12 16.14
C GLU A 886 57.05 -14.75 15.88
N VAL A 887 56.45 -14.42 14.74
CA VAL A 887 55.16 -14.97 14.33
C VAL A 887 55.38 -16.30 13.60
N SER A 888 54.75 -17.37 14.08
CA SER A 888 54.81 -18.70 13.45
C SER A 888 53.99 -18.73 12.15
N GLY A 889 54.23 -19.74 11.30
CA GLY A 889 53.52 -19.90 10.02
C GLY A 889 51.99 -20.10 10.11
N ASP A 890 51.44 -20.29 11.32
CA ASP A 890 50.02 -20.60 11.56
C ASP A 890 49.26 -19.43 12.22
N PHE A 891 49.74 -18.19 12.06
CA PHE A 891 49.17 -17.02 12.75
C PHE A 891 47.75 -16.68 12.32
N PHE A 892 47.44 -16.75 11.02
CA PHE A 892 46.11 -16.51 10.48
C PHE A 892 45.43 -17.84 10.15
N GLU A 893 44.18 -18.02 10.61
CA GLU A 893 43.34 -19.13 10.17
C GLU A 893 42.02 -18.59 9.60
N VAL A 894 41.72 -18.92 8.34
CA VAL A 894 40.49 -18.49 7.67
C VAL A 894 39.40 -19.54 7.85
N PHE A 895 38.23 -19.09 8.30
CA PHE A 895 37.02 -19.88 8.40
C PHE A 895 36.05 -19.45 7.30
N PRO A 896 35.59 -20.40 6.47
CA PRO A 896 34.64 -20.12 5.39
C PRO A 896 33.28 -19.64 5.93
N PRO A 897 32.40 -19.11 5.06
CA PRO A 897 31.06 -18.75 5.50
C PRO A 897 30.25 -20.00 5.91
N LEU A 898 29.50 -19.87 6.99
CA LEU A 898 28.64 -20.95 7.51
C LEU A 898 27.67 -21.46 6.42
N GLY A 899 27.30 -22.74 6.51
CA GLY A 899 26.40 -23.39 5.57
C GLY A 899 27.05 -23.80 4.23
N THR A 900 28.38 -23.71 4.11
CA THR A 900 29.15 -24.25 2.98
C THR A 900 29.82 -25.57 3.34
N GLU A 901 30.10 -26.40 2.34
CA GLU A 901 30.83 -27.67 2.55
C GLU A 901 32.19 -27.46 3.25
N ALA A 902 32.90 -26.38 2.91
CA ALA A 902 34.16 -26.03 3.58
C ALA A 902 33.95 -25.69 5.06
N ALA A 903 32.83 -25.07 5.44
CA ALA A 903 32.49 -24.78 6.83
C ALA A 903 32.17 -26.06 7.60
N TYR A 904 31.40 -26.97 7.01
CA TYR A 904 31.10 -28.26 7.60
C TYR A 904 32.37 -29.06 7.92
N LEU A 905 33.31 -29.12 6.98
CA LEU A 905 34.62 -29.76 7.21
C LEU A 905 35.37 -29.11 8.38
N LYS A 906 35.39 -27.78 8.47
CA LYS A 906 36.03 -27.05 9.59
C LYS A 906 35.35 -27.30 10.93
N GLN A 907 34.04 -27.48 10.96
CA GLN A 907 33.29 -27.83 12.16
C GLN A 907 33.61 -29.27 12.61
N GLU A 908 33.68 -30.22 11.68
CA GLU A 908 34.07 -31.62 11.96
C GLU A 908 35.52 -31.72 12.46
N GLU A 909 36.45 -30.98 11.85
CA GLU A 909 37.86 -30.86 12.29
C GLU A 909 37.97 -30.41 13.77
N ARG A 910 36.97 -29.66 14.24
CA ARG A 910 36.88 -29.15 15.62
C ARG A 910 35.92 -29.96 16.49
N ASN A 911 35.58 -31.19 16.09
CA ASN A 911 34.72 -32.13 16.81
C ASN A 911 33.30 -31.61 17.09
N ARG A 912 32.76 -30.73 16.24
CA ARG A 912 31.37 -30.27 16.32
C ARG A 912 30.45 -31.24 15.59
N VAL A 913 29.23 -31.37 16.11
CA VAL A 913 28.16 -32.09 15.40
C VAL A 913 27.61 -31.16 14.32
N VAL A 914 27.85 -31.50 13.06
CA VAL A 914 27.41 -30.68 11.93
C VAL A 914 25.94 -30.92 11.63
N ASN A 915 25.18 -29.84 11.55
CA ASN A 915 23.83 -29.84 11.01
C ASN A 915 23.85 -29.39 9.54
N HIS A 916 23.77 -30.35 8.61
CA HIS A 916 23.70 -30.06 7.17
C HIS A 916 22.32 -29.53 6.71
N ASN A 917 21.33 -29.45 7.61
CA ASN A 917 20.01 -28.94 7.26
C ASN A 917 20.02 -27.40 7.21
N ILE A 918 20.33 -26.86 6.03
CA ILE A 918 20.38 -25.41 5.74
C ILE A 918 19.07 -24.67 6.06
N LEU A 919 17.95 -25.38 6.15
CA LEU A 919 16.65 -24.81 6.53
C LEU A 919 16.56 -24.45 8.02
N THR A 920 17.50 -24.94 8.83
CA THR A 920 17.51 -24.74 10.29
C THR A 920 18.86 -24.27 10.81
N ALA A 921 19.95 -24.65 10.14
CA ALA A 921 21.29 -24.23 10.51
C ALA A 921 21.58 -22.80 10.06
N PRO A 922 22.38 -22.04 10.84
CA PRO A 922 22.84 -20.73 10.41
C PRO A 922 23.77 -20.84 9.19
N THR A 923 23.68 -19.86 8.31
CA THR A 923 24.51 -19.72 7.11
C THR A 923 25.29 -18.40 7.15
N GLY A 924 26.17 -18.17 6.17
CA GLY A 924 26.85 -16.88 5.96
C GLY A 924 25.92 -15.67 5.94
N LYS A 925 24.64 -15.86 5.60
CA LYS A 925 23.61 -14.80 5.59
C LYS A 925 22.68 -14.88 6.79
N THR A 926 22.08 -16.03 7.06
CA THR A 926 21.11 -16.17 8.16
C THR A 926 21.76 -16.05 9.54
N GLY A 927 23.05 -16.35 9.67
CA GLY A 927 23.80 -16.30 10.92
C GLY A 927 23.80 -14.94 11.62
N VAL A 928 23.64 -13.84 10.87
CA VAL A 928 23.43 -12.50 11.44
C VAL A 928 22.20 -12.49 12.34
N ALA A 929 21.05 -12.94 11.83
CA ALA A 929 19.80 -12.94 12.57
C ALA A 929 19.84 -13.87 13.80
N PHE A 930 20.51 -15.02 13.69
CA PHE A 930 20.78 -15.92 14.84
C PHE A 930 21.62 -15.22 15.92
N GLY A 931 22.71 -14.56 15.52
CA GLY A 931 23.56 -13.82 16.45
C GLY A 931 22.87 -12.63 17.12
N LEU A 932 21.89 -12.00 16.47
CA LEU A 932 21.06 -10.96 17.09
C LEU A 932 20.25 -11.52 18.26
N VAL A 933 19.62 -12.68 18.09
CA VAL A 933 18.85 -13.32 19.17
C VAL A 933 19.77 -13.66 20.33
N GLN A 934 20.96 -14.20 20.07
CA GLN A 934 21.92 -14.58 21.12
C GLN A 934 22.49 -13.37 21.88
N SER A 935 22.72 -12.25 21.17
CA SER A 935 23.29 -11.01 21.72
C SER A 935 22.27 -9.98 22.23
N ARG A 936 20.98 -10.32 22.17
CA ARG A 936 19.90 -9.44 22.64
C ARG A 936 20.07 -9.04 24.11
N LYS A 937 19.45 -7.94 24.50
CA LYS A 937 19.32 -7.59 25.92
C LYS A 937 18.55 -8.69 26.66
N GLY A 938 19.25 -9.47 27.46
CA GLY A 938 18.64 -10.64 28.11
C GLY A 938 19.35 -11.95 27.78
N GLY A 939 19.98 -12.03 26.60
CA GLY A 939 20.65 -13.23 26.10
C GLY A 939 21.98 -13.54 26.78
N SER A 940 22.61 -14.62 26.29
CA SER A 940 23.83 -15.23 26.84
C SER A 940 25.12 -14.51 26.46
N ILE A 941 25.08 -13.55 25.53
CA ILE A 941 26.29 -12.90 25.02
C ILE A 941 26.25 -11.40 25.25
N LYS A 942 27.35 -10.87 25.80
CA LYS A 942 27.55 -9.43 25.96
C LYS A 942 28.33 -8.87 24.80
N VAL A 943 27.84 -7.77 24.23
CA VAL A 943 28.55 -7.01 23.19
C VAL A 943 29.11 -5.73 23.79
N ILE A 944 30.40 -5.46 23.57
CA ILE A 944 31.07 -4.23 23.97
C ILE A 944 31.68 -3.57 22.73
N ASP A 945 31.08 -2.45 22.32
CA ASP A 945 31.52 -1.66 21.17
C ASP A 945 32.48 -0.54 21.60
N HIS A 946 33.78 -0.71 21.32
CA HIS A 946 34.81 0.31 21.53
C HIS A 946 35.01 1.22 20.31
N ASN A 947 34.27 1.00 19.22
CA ASN A 947 34.27 1.85 18.03
C ASN A 947 33.36 3.07 18.17
N ILE A 948 32.47 3.09 19.15
CA ILE A 948 31.56 4.20 19.42
C ILE A 948 32.15 5.13 20.49
N VAL A 949 32.20 6.43 20.22
CA VAL A 949 32.63 7.48 21.16
C VAL A 949 31.46 8.44 21.38
N ASN A 950 31.02 8.62 22.64
CA ASN A 950 29.84 9.46 22.98
C ASN A 950 28.56 9.10 22.19
N ASP A 951 28.30 7.80 21.99
CA ASP A 951 27.23 7.26 21.14
C ASP A 951 27.30 7.59 19.63
N GLU A 952 28.39 8.20 19.15
CA GLU A 952 28.63 8.44 17.72
C GLU A 952 29.73 7.52 17.18
N SER A 953 29.63 7.16 15.90
CA SER A 953 30.70 6.45 15.21
C SER A 953 31.91 7.38 15.02
N LYS A 954 33.10 6.80 14.81
CA LYS A 954 34.32 7.54 14.44
C LYS A 954 34.14 8.29 13.11
N PHE A 955 35.00 9.28 12.88
CA PHE A 955 34.96 10.07 11.64
C PHE A 955 35.17 9.15 10.43
N LYS A 956 34.34 9.29 9.38
CA LYS A 956 34.29 8.28 8.28
C LYS A 956 35.46 8.34 7.30
N TYR A 957 36.18 9.46 7.24
CA TYR A 957 37.13 9.73 6.16
C TYR A 957 38.53 10.07 6.68
N PHE A 958 39.54 9.68 5.92
CA PHE A 958 40.83 10.36 5.98
C PHE A 958 40.70 11.71 5.31
N LEU A 959 41.20 12.77 5.94
CA LEU A 959 41.32 14.10 5.32
C LEU A 959 42.76 14.36 5.00
N GLY A 960 43.02 14.89 3.81
CA GLY A 960 44.37 15.06 3.33
C GLY A 960 44.47 15.96 2.12
N ARG A 961 45.71 16.14 1.68
CA ARG A 961 46.08 17.01 0.57
C ARG A 961 46.76 16.24 -0.55
N ALA A 962 46.59 16.74 -1.77
CA ALA A 962 47.33 16.25 -2.92
C ALA A 962 48.78 16.72 -2.86
N LYS A 963 49.74 15.78 -2.87
CA LYS A 963 51.17 16.11 -3.00
C LYS A 963 51.83 15.14 -3.97
N LYS A 964 52.33 15.66 -5.10
CA LYS A 964 52.98 14.87 -6.17
C LYS A 964 52.10 13.71 -6.67
N GLY A 965 50.79 13.95 -6.85
CA GLY A 965 49.83 12.94 -7.31
C GLY A 965 49.42 11.90 -6.26
N LYS A 966 49.90 12.02 -5.02
CA LYS A 966 49.55 11.12 -3.90
C LYS A 966 48.74 11.83 -2.83
N PHE A 967 47.87 11.10 -2.17
CA PHE A 967 47.12 11.54 -1.00
C PHE A 967 48.04 11.57 0.23
N LYS A 968 48.12 12.72 0.89
CA LYS A 968 48.85 12.89 2.16
C LYS A 968 47.86 13.20 3.27
N THR A 969 47.70 12.26 4.20
CA THR A 969 46.80 12.35 5.32
C THR A 969 47.22 13.47 6.27
N VAL A 970 46.24 14.25 6.71
CA VAL A 970 46.36 15.29 7.74
C VAL A 970 45.54 14.90 8.98
N ILE A 971 44.34 14.34 8.79
CA ILE A 971 43.48 13.83 9.89
C ILE A 971 43.14 12.38 9.62
N ASP A 972 43.42 11.50 10.60
CA ASP A 972 43.03 10.10 10.61
C ASP A 972 41.62 9.93 11.24
N PRO A 973 40.75 9.06 10.67
CA PRO A 973 39.45 8.67 11.25
C PRO A 973 39.40 8.39 12.75
N ALA A 974 40.50 7.88 13.32
CA ALA A 974 40.58 7.51 14.73
C ALA A 974 40.91 8.67 15.67
N GLU A 975 41.18 9.86 15.13
CA GLU A 975 41.42 11.05 15.94
C GLU A 975 40.13 11.52 16.62
N LYS A 976 40.29 12.21 17.76
CA LYS A 976 39.16 12.71 18.53
C LYS A 976 38.46 13.85 17.79
N TYR A 977 37.13 13.88 17.87
CA TYR A 977 36.36 15.03 17.43
C TYR A 977 36.77 16.31 18.16
N ASN A 978 36.53 17.44 17.51
CA ASN A 978 36.72 18.80 18.00
C ASN A 978 38.18 19.22 18.26
N VAL A 979 39.15 18.55 17.62
CA VAL A 979 40.57 18.94 17.66
C VAL A 979 40.94 19.69 16.38
N TRP A 980 41.55 20.88 16.51
CA TRP A 980 42.00 21.68 15.37
C TRP A 980 43.34 21.19 14.81
N HIS A 981 43.40 21.01 13.49
CA HIS A 981 44.59 20.61 12.75
C HIS A 981 44.98 21.69 11.74
N LEU A 982 46.25 22.10 11.73
CA LEU A 982 46.78 22.96 10.69
C LEU A 982 46.74 22.22 9.35
N TYR A 983 46.07 22.80 8.35
CA TYR A 983 45.85 22.14 7.08
C TYR A 983 46.68 22.72 5.93
N ILE A 984 46.55 24.02 5.69
CA ILE A 984 47.27 24.77 4.64
C ILE A 984 47.38 26.25 5.04
N ASP A 985 48.29 27.00 4.41
CA ASP A 985 48.36 28.45 4.55
C ASP A 985 47.09 29.15 4.01
N ALA A 986 46.82 30.36 4.49
CA ALA A 986 45.67 31.16 4.10
C ALA A 986 46.03 32.28 3.09
N SER A 987 47.08 32.09 2.27
CA SER A 987 47.53 33.13 1.32
C SER A 987 46.67 33.23 0.05
N GLU A 988 45.77 32.28 -0.18
CA GLU A 988 44.90 32.23 -1.36
C GLU A 988 43.43 32.11 -0.93
N GLU A 989 42.53 32.72 -1.70
CA GLU A 989 41.08 32.69 -1.42
C GLU A 989 40.51 31.27 -1.46
N ASP A 990 41.06 30.39 -2.30
CA ASP A 990 40.51 29.07 -2.58
C ASP A 990 41.49 27.97 -2.16
N PHE A 991 40.99 26.93 -1.48
CA PHE A 991 41.77 25.73 -1.17
C PHE A 991 40.98 24.45 -1.43
N GLU A 992 41.67 23.32 -1.53
CA GLU A 992 41.07 22.01 -1.79
C GLU A 992 41.32 21.04 -0.65
N ILE A 993 40.28 20.30 -0.28
CA ILE A 993 40.38 19.13 0.58
C ILE A 993 40.16 17.88 -0.24
N TYR A 994 41.01 16.90 0.01
CA TYR A 994 40.82 15.55 -0.48
C TYR A 994 40.40 14.67 0.69
N TYR A 995 39.49 13.74 0.43
CA TYR A 995 39.04 12.81 1.45
C TYR A 995 38.66 11.45 0.86
N THR A 996 38.79 10.41 1.66
CA THR A 996 38.47 9.04 1.26
C THR A 996 38.21 8.18 2.48
N SER A 997 37.39 7.14 2.33
CA SER A 997 37.18 6.11 3.35
C SER A 997 38.16 4.94 3.24
N LEU A 998 39.02 4.92 2.21
CA LEU A 998 39.94 3.81 1.95
C LEU A 998 41.07 3.75 3.00
N PRO A 999 41.27 2.61 3.68
CA PRO A 999 42.33 2.42 4.69
C PRO A 999 43.74 2.73 4.17
N GLU A 1000 44.02 2.45 2.90
CA GLU A 1000 45.32 2.72 2.24
C GLU A 1000 45.75 4.18 2.35
N ALA A 1001 44.82 5.12 2.55
CA ALA A 1001 45.12 6.53 2.78
C ALA A 1001 46.08 6.76 3.96
N GLY A 1002 46.02 5.92 5.00
CA GLY A 1002 46.92 5.98 6.16
C GLY A 1002 48.41 5.82 5.78
N THR A 1003 48.71 5.11 4.69
CA THR A 1003 50.09 4.87 4.22
C THR A 1003 50.73 6.10 3.56
N ASN A 1004 49.94 7.14 3.26
CA ASN A 1004 50.34 8.28 2.44
C ASN A 1004 50.79 7.93 1.00
N GLN A 1005 50.46 6.74 0.49
CA GLN A 1005 50.83 6.29 -0.87
C GLN A 1005 49.65 6.17 -1.84
N LEU A 1006 48.42 6.32 -1.35
CA LEU A 1006 47.20 6.25 -2.17
C LEU A 1006 47.25 7.27 -3.32
N ASP A 1007 46.89 6.83 -4.52
CA ASP A 1007 46.76 7.72 -5.68
C ASP A 1007 45.64 8.73 -5.46
N ILE A 1008 45.91 10.01 -5.72
CA ILE A 1008 44.95 11.08 -5.48
C ILE A 1008 43.64 10.92 -6.30
N LYS A 1009 43.69 10.21 -7.43
CA LYS A 1009 42.52 9.94 -8.27
C LYS A 1009 41.50 9.02 -7.61
N GLN A 1010 41.89 8.29 -6.57
CA GLN A 1010 41.01 7.40 -5.80
C GLN A 1010 40.35 8.12 -4.61
N THR A 1011 40.41 9.44 -4.57
CA THR A 1011 39.87 10.26 -3.48
C THR A 1011 38.81 11.23 -3.99
N GLN A 1012 37.88 11.60 -3.11
CA GLN A 1012 36.96 12.68 -3.40
C GLN A 1012 37.65 14.03 -3.15
N ARG A 1013 37.27 15.05 -3.91
CA ARG A 1013 37.82 16.41 -3.80
C ARG A 1013 36.70 17.42 -3.59
N LYS A 1014 36.88 18.32 -2.63
CA LYS A 1014 35.98 19.46 -2.41
C LYS A 1014 36.78 20.75 -2.34
N LYS A 1015 36.31 21.76 -3.06
CA LYS A 1015 36.91 23.10 -3.12
C LYS A 1015 36.17 24.01 -2.14
N PHE A 1016 36.94 24.81 -1.41
CA PHE A 1016 36.46 25.77 -0.43
C PHE A 1016 37.01 27.15 -0.72
N ARG A 1017 36.34 28.17 -0.19
CA ARG A 1017 36.75 29.56 -0.26
C ARG A 1017 36.77 30.14 1.14
N ILE A 1018 37.87 30.79 1.51
CA ILE A 1018 38.02 31.50 2.78
C ILE A 1018 37.65 32.97 2.62
N GLU A 1019 37.05 33.56 3.66
CA GLU A 1019 36.67 34.99 3.66
C GLU A 1019 37.84 35.91 4.02
N HIS A 1020 38.85 35.37 4.72
CA HIS A 1020 40.02 36.11 5.19
C HIS A 1020 41.29 35.52 4.60
N VAL A 1021 41.95 36.27 3.72
CA VAL A 1021 43.22 35.90 3.08
C VAL A 1021 44.35 36.69 3.75
N ASP A 1022 45.34 35.98 4.29
CA ASP A 1022 46.50 36.54 4.97
C ASP A 1022 47.69 35.58 4.81
N ASP A 1023 48.78 36.09 4.22
CA ASP A 1023 50.04 35.36 4.00
C ASP A 1023 50.69 34.83 5.29
N SER A 1024 50.30 35.38 6.44
CA SER A 1024 50.81 35.01 7.77
C SER A 1024 49.87 34.09 8.57
N ALA A 1025 48.67 33.82 8.06
CA ALA A 1025 47.67 32.98 8.71
C ALA A 1025 47.55 31.59 8.05
N PHE A 1026 46.83 30.70 8.73
CA PHE A 1026 46.60 29.32 8.27
C PHE A 1026 45.13 28.95 8.35
N VAL A 1027 44.74 28.01 7.48
CA VAL A 1027 43.46 27.30 7.57
C VAL A 1027 43.63 26.11 8.52
N PHE A 1028 42.80 26.09 9.55
CA PHE A 1028 42.67 24.98 10.48
C PHE A 1028 41.39 24.20 10.19
N ILE A 1029 41.43 22.88 10.37
CA ILE A 1029 40.30 21.98 10.15
C ILE A 1029 40.12 21.08 11.36
N ARG A 1030 38.87 20.83 11.75
CA ARG A 1030 38.52 19.81 12.75
C ARG A 1030 37.34 18.96 12.29
N THR A 1031 37.25 17.75 12.81
CA THR A 1031 36.09 16.87 12.63
C THR A 1031 35.11 17.10 13.77
N VAL A 1032 33.80 17.09 13.49
CA VAL A 1032 32.76 17.34 14.53
C VAL A 1032 31.69 16.26 14.61
N SER A 1033 31.47 15.50 13.53
CA SER A 1033 30.61 14.31 13.49
C SER A 1033 31.06 13.40 12.34
N PRO A 1034 30.50 12.18 12.15
CA PRO A 1034 31.02 11.19 11.21
C PRO A 1034 31.29 11.67 9.77
N THR A 1035 30.54 12.65 9.28
CA THR A 1035 30.69 13.22 7.92
C THR A 1035 31.00 14.71 7.91
N VAL A 1036 31.09 15.36 9.07
CA VAL A 1036 31.11 16.82 9.16
C VAL A 1036 32.45 17.31 9.67
N ILE A 1037 32.98 18.30 8.96
CA ILE A 1037 34.17 19.06 9.34
C ILE A 1037 33.81 20.53 9.57
N GLU A 1038 34.67 21.20 10.30
CA GLU A 1038 34.68 22.66 10.41
C GLU A 1038 36.05 23.17 9.99
N TYR A 1039 36.08 24.34 9.33
CA TYR A 1039 37.32 25.02 9.03
C TYR A 1039 37.26 26.50 9.42
N VAL A 1040 38.42 27.07 9.73
CA VAL A 1040 38.57 28.45 10.17
C VAL A 1040 39.95 28.98 9.81
N VAL A 1041 40.08 30.30 9.63
CA VAL A 1041 41.38 30.98 9.45
C VAL A 1041 41.85 31.51 10.79
N ALA A 1042 43.09 31.22 11.18
CA ALA A 1042 43.70 31.71 12.41
C ALA A 1042 45.23 31.76 12.31
N ASN A 1043 45.85 32.48 13.24
CA ASN A 1043 47.28 32.40 13.49
C ASN A 1043 47.61 31.20 14.38
N GLU A 1044 48.79 30.59 14.19
CA GLU A 1044 49.18 29.34 14.86
C GLU A 1044 49.13 29.42 16.40
N GLU A 1045 49.50 30.57 16.99
CA GLU A 1045 49.43 30.77 18.44
C GLU A 1045 48.02 31.12 18.95
N SER A 1046 47.15 31.63 18.06
CA SER A 1046 45.83 32.15 18.43
C SER A 1046 44.74 31.07 18.45
N ILE A 1047 44.91 30.00 17.67
CA ILE A 1047 43.95 28.88 17.59
C ILE A 1047 43.73 28.19 18.94
N LEU A 1048 44.78 28.09 19.78
CA LEU A 1048 44.72 27.47 21.10
C LEU A 1048 43.85 28.25 22.09
N ASN A 1049 43.66 29.56 21.85
CA ASN A 1049 42.83 30.44 22.67
C ASN A 1049 41.45 30.70 22.01
N GLU A 1050 41.09 29.93 20.97
CA GLU A 1050 39.86 30.09 20.19
C GLU A 1050 39.69 31.50 19.59
N VAL A 1051 40.80 32.16 19.26
CA VAL A 1051 40.79 33.47 18.58
C VAL A 1051 40.99 33.23 17.08
N TYR A 1052 39.96 33.56 16.30
CA TYR A 1052 39.88 33.29 14.87
C TYR A 1052 39.86 34.60 14.06
N LEU A 1053 40.42 34.54 12.85
CA LEU A 1053 40.40 35.64 11.87
C LEU A 1053 39.19 35.55 10.92
N SER A 1054 38.49 34.41 10.90
CA SER A 1054 37.24 34.20 10.18
C SER A 1054 36.19 33.54 11.07
N GLU A 1055 34.93 33.55 10.62
CA GLU A 1055 33.90 32.69 11.23
C GLU A 1055 34.22 31.20 10.99
N ILE A 1056 33.78 30.35 11.91
CA ILE A 1056 33.90 28.90 11.77
C ILE A 1056 32.89 28.44 10.72
N THR A 1057 33.39 27.88 9.62
CA THR A 1057 32.53 27.37 8.55
C THR A 1057 32.35 25.86 8.69
N LYS A 1058 31.09 25.42 8.80
CA LYS A 1058 30.73 24.01 8.91
C LYS A 1058 30.44 23.40 7.54
N VAL A 1059 31.02 22.24 7.28
CA VAL A 1059 30.92 21.55 5.99
C VAL A 1059 30.65 20.07 6.19
N GLU A 1060 29.63 19.58 5.51
CA GLU A 1060 29.39 18.15 5.39
C GLU A 1060 30.08 17.56 4.14
N LEU A 1061 30.74 16.42 4.31
CA LEU A 1061 31.37 15.61 3.27
C LEU A 1061 30.42 14.50 2.81
N ASN A 1062 30.54 14.05 1.56
CA ASN A 1062 29.63 13.07 0.93
C ASN A 1062 30.27 11.68 0.80
#